data_AF-A0A067GB79-F1
#
_entry.id   AF-A0A067GB79-F1
#
_cell.length_a   1.000
_cell.length_b   1.000
_cell.length_c   1.000
_cell.angle_alpha   90.00
_cell.angle_beta   90.00
_cell.angle_gamma   90.00
#
_symmetry.space_group_name_H-M   'P 1'
#
loop_
_entity.id
_entity.type
_entity.pdbx_description
1 polymer ?
#
loop_
_entity_poly.entity_id
_entity_poly.type
_entity_poly.pdbx_seq_one_letter_code
_entity_poly.pdbx_strand_id
1 'polypeptide(L)'
;MAMPQAVHSGADLESAIETCYKGHNSVISDSFGSLSSKLRECLTFIKAHIHDESINQLMEKLVDSRIELHPVLGTARGRAKDLLFLDISLASAIKTTMERGLKDLNFSHPPEIMFFISLLLESLCLSVVNNEDLIYCTKDWYRVSESYRTNDAQWALQAKAILDRLQLVLAERSQTYQKKFQPSVKYLGCLLGVEKYVIDNFTEELVRAQSEAVLSILINRFEPVLRKVANLGCWQVISPVEVCGFITSVNELITLQNKVYRRPTIIIASRITGEEEIPVGVVAVLTPDMPDVLSHVSIRARNNKVCFATCFDQNILRNLRLKEGKAVSIRLKSTNLIISDISSSNLSLSSSALPSIPRGITFKRKIFRGKYAVSVEDFTPDMVGAKSCNIKFLRERVPSWIKIPTSVAIPFGAFETVLSENINKDIANKISRLYKFINGGDLSKLQEIQEAVLQMSAPLSLIYELKNKMRSSGMPWPGDEGWNLAWRSIKKVWASKWNERAFISCRKANLNHDNLCMAVLIQETICGDYAFVIHTKNPLSGDNSEIYTEIVKGLGETLVGAYPGRAMSFVTKKNNLKSPIVTCYPSKLIGLYGKPSIIFRSDSNGEDLEKYAGAGLYDSVIMNDPEKVVLDYSRDPMVGDKSFQTSVFSKIAETGKIIESLYGYPQDIEGVLKDGLIYVVQARPQM
;
A
#
# COMPACT_ATOMS: atom_id res chain seq x y z
N MET A 1 -35.02 48.45 3.22
CA MET A 1 -34.95 47.41 4.28
C MET A 1 -33.53 46.87 4.24
N ALA A 2 -32.75 47.18 5.27
CA ALA A 2 -31.30 47.02 5.29
C ALA A 2 -30.87 45.56 5.04
N MET A 3 -29.98 45.37 4.06
CA MET A 3 -29.20 44.14 3.94
C MET A 3 -28.34 43.97 5.20
N PRO A 4 -28.40 42.82 5.90
CA PRO A 4 -27.38 42.51 6.89
C PRO A 4 -26.10 42.14 6.14
N GLN A 5 -25.22 43.13 5.97
CA GLN A 5 -23.87 43.00 5.44
C GLN A 5 -22.92 42.41 6.49
N ALA A 6 -23.33 41.35 7.19
CA ALA A 6 -22.64 40.86 8.39
C ALA A 6 -22.73 39.34 8.55
N VAL A 7 -22.43 38.56 7.51
CA VAL A 7 -22.02 37.15 7.64
C VAL A 7 -20.99 36.79 6.57
N HIS A 8 -19.94 37.61 6.40
CA HIS A 8 -18.78 37.28 5.57
C HIS A 8 -17.49 37.68 6.28
N SER A 9 -17.06 36.83 7.22
CA SER A 9 -15.66 36.53 7.56
C SER A 9 -15.68 35.68 8.83
N GLY A 10 -15.24 34.43 8.74
CA GLY A 10 -14.87 33.68 9.93
C GLY A 10 -13.72 34.42 10.61
N ALA A 11 -13.98 34.94 11.81
CA ALA A 11 -13.00 35.46 12.76
C ALA A 11 -11.84 36.29 12.14
N ASP A 12 -12.09 37.57 11.88
CA ASP A 12 -11.04 38.56 11.62
C ASP A 12 -9.93 38.44 12.68
N LEU A 13 -8.69 38.19 12.22
CA LEU A 13 -7.54 37.95 13.09
C LEU A 13 -7.27 39.16 13.98
N GLU A 14 -7.41 40.38 13.45
CA GLU A 14 -7.18 41.60 14.22
C GLU A 14 -8.21 41.72 15.35
N SER A 15 -9.50 41.47 15.05
CA SER A 15 -10.57 41.41 16.04
C SER A 15 -10.36 40.31 17.11
N ALA A 16 -9.89 39.13 16.70
CA ALA A 16 -9.59 38.04 17.63
C ALA A 16 -8.45 38.39 18.59
N ILE A 17 -7.39 39.03 18.07
CA ILE A 17 -6.26 39.56 18.85
C ILE A 17 -6.75 40.63 19.83
N GLU A 18 -7.56 41.59 19.38
CA GLU A 18 -8.09 42.65 20.24
C GLU A 18 -8.99 42.14 21.35
N THR A 19 -9.84 41.16 21.06
CA THR A 19 -10.70 40.53 22.06
C THR A 19 -9.86 39.85 23.15
N CYS A 20 -8.76 39.23 22.76
CA CYS A 20 -7.83 38.61 23.70
C CYS A 20 -7.10 39.65 24.58
N TYR A 21 -6.78 40.83 24.05
CA TYR A 21 -6.21 41.95 24.83
C TYR A 21 -7.24 42.65 25.73
N LYS A 22 -8.49 42.87 25.28
CA LYS A 22 -9.52 43.59 26.05
C LYS A 22 -9.94 42.86 27.33
N GLY A 23 -9.87 41.53 27.36
CA GLY A 23 -10.11 40.72 28.56
C GLY A 23 -9.11 40.94 29.72
N HIS A 24 -8.06 41.74 29.53
CA HIS A 24 -7.11 42.12 30.60
C HIS A 24 -7.55 43.35 31.42
N ASN A 25 -8.50 44.16 30.94
CA ASN A 25 -8.84 45.45 31.57
C ASN A 25 -10.03 45.38 32.55
N SER A 26 -10.60 44.21 32.83
CA SER A 26 -11.60 44.08 33.90
C SER A 26 -10.91 43.92 35.24
N VAL A 27 -10.94 44.98 36.03
CA VAL A 27 -10.53 45.06 37.43
C VAL A 27 -11.22 43.95 38.24
N ILE A 28 -10.55 42.83 38.48
CA ILE A 28 -10.64 41.92 39.65
C ILE A 28 -9.42 40.98 39.58
N SER A 29 -8.51 41.19 40.55
CA SER A 29 -7.49 40.29 41.11
C SER A 29 -6.77 39.26 40.21
N ASP A 30 -5.47 39.51 40.07
CA ASP A 30 -4.39 38.58 39.75
C ASP A 30 -4.54 37.19 40.38
N SER A 31 -4.67 36.17 39.54
CA SER A 31 -3.93 34.89 39.62
C SER A 31 -4.35 33.84 38.57
N PHE A 32 -5.02 34.20 37.47
CA PHE A 32 -5.45 33.23 36.46
C PHE A 32 -5.38 33.78 35.01
N GLY A 33 -4.36 33.34 34.25
CA GLY A 33 -4.40 33.27 32.77
C GLY A 33 -4.00 34.50 31.94
N SER A 34 -2.87 35.15 32.21
CA SER A 34 -2.29 36.15 31.28
C SER A 34 -1.61 35.47 30.08
N LEU A 35 -1.81 35.97 28.86
CA LEU A 35 -1.03 35.53 27.69
C LEU A 35 0.48 35.68 27.98
N SER A 36 1.30 34.71 27.53
CA SER A 36 2.75 34.78 27.74
C SER A 36 3.33 36.07 27.11
N SER A 37 4.43 36.59 27.67
CA SER A 37 5.13 37.75 27.06
C SER A 37 5.48 37.48 25.61
N LYS A 38 5.99 36.29 25.33
CA LYS A 38 6.34 35.82 23.98
C LYS A 38 5.14 35.79 23.03
N LEU A 39 3.98 35.29 23.47
CA LEU A 39 2.77 35.34 22.66
C LEU A 39 2.34 36.77 22.35
N ARG A 40 2.39 37.68 23.34
CA ARG A 40 2.04 39.10 23.11
C ARG A 40 2.97 39.80 22.13
N GLU A 41 4.27 39.52 22.20
CA GLU A 41 5.27 40.03 21.26
C GLU A 41 4.96 39.54 19.83
N CYS A 42 4.66 38.24 19.68
CA CYS A 42 4.31 37.67 18.37
C CYS A 42 3.02 38.27 17.81
N LEU A 43 1.95 38.38 18.61
CA LEU A 43 0.68 38.98 18.18
C LEU A 43 0.82 40.45 17.79
N THR A 44 1.66 41.21 18.51
CA THR A 44 1.96 42.61 18.18
C THR A 44 2.69 42.71 16.84
N PHE A 45 3.68 41.84 16.61
CA PHE A 45 4.38 41.75 15.33
C PHE A 45 3.41 41.39 14.19
N ILE A 46 2.57 40.37 14.38
CA ILE A 46 1.60 39.93 13.37
C ILE A 46 0.67 41.08 12.99
N LYS A 47 0.10 41.80 13.97
CA LYS A 47 -0.79 42.93 13.71
C LYS A 47 -0.13 44.03 12.87
N ALA A 48 1.17 44.27 13.07
CA ALA A 48 1.90 45.28 12.32
C ALA A 48 2.26 44.86 10.88
N HIS A 49 2.40 43.55 10.61
CA HIS A 49 2.99 43.05 9.35
C HIS A 49 2.04 42.12 8.54
N ILE A 50 0.78 41.93 8.94
CA ILE A 50 -0.17 41.00 8.28
C ILE A 50 -0.39 41.32 6.78
N HIS A 51 -0.23 42.59 6.41
CA HIS A 51 -0.39 43.10 5.05
C HIS A 51 0.90 43.17 4.23
N ASP A 52 2.04 42.79 4.81
CA ASP A 52 3.34 42.88 4.14
C ASP A 52 3.48 41.84 3.01
N GLU A 53 4.23 42.21 1.96
CA GLU A 53 4.53 41.30 0.86
C GLU A 53 5.47 40.16 1.29
N SER A 54 6.46 40.47 2.12
CA SER A 54 7.39 39.47 2.66
C SER A 54 6.73 38.61 3.73
N ILE A 55 6.56 37.31 3.46
CA ILE A 55 5.83 36.42 4.35
C ILE A 55 6.70 35.63 5.34
N ASN A 56 8.03 35.64 5.23
CA ASN A 56 8.91 34.71 5.96
C ASN A 56 8.77 34.86 7.49
N GLN A 57 9.08 36.05 8.02
CA GLN A 57 8.98 36.33 9.45
C GLN A 57 7.53 36.31 9.96
N LEU A 58 6.58 36.72 9.11
CA LEU A 58 5.16 36.68 9.44
C LEU A 58 4.69 35.23 9.67
N MET A 59 5.06 34.31 8.78
CA MET A 59 4.74 32.89 8.89
C MET A 59 5.33 32.26 10.16
N GLU A 60 6.59 32.57 10.49
CA GLU A 60 7.20 32.13 11.75
C GLU A 60 6.41 32.63 12.95
N LYS A 61 6.09 33.93 13.00
CA LYS A 61 5.37 34.51 14.14
C LYS A 61 3.95 33.99 14.28
N LEU A 62 3.28 33.70 13.17
CA LEU A 62 1.97 33.06 13.18
C LEU A 62 2.05 31.65 13.79
N VAL A 63 3.04 30.83 13.40
CA VAL A 63 3.22 29.48 13.95
C VAL A 63 3.67 29.54 15.42
N ASP A 64 4.66 30.38 15.75
CA ASP A 64 5.11 30.63 17.12
C ASP A 64 3.93 30.97 18.04
N SER A 65 3.04 31.85 17.58
CA SER A 65 1.85 32.25 18.34
C SER A 65 0.93 31.06 18.64
N ARG A 66 0.74 30.15 17.68
CA ARG A 66 -0.05 28.93 17.89
C ARG A 66 0.64 27.97 18.86
N ILE A 67 1.96 27.79 18.75
CA ILE A 67 2.74 26.95 19.66
C ILE A 67 2.61 27.46 21.11
N GLU A 68 2.76 28.77 21.32
CA GLU A 68 2.63 29.38 22.65
C GLU A 68 1.18 29.32 23.18
N LEU A 69 0.18 29.41 22.30
CA LEU A 69 -1.23 29.34 22.66
C LEU A 69 -1.68 27.92 23.03
N HIS A 70 -1.13 26.90 22.37
CA HIS A 70 -1.63 25.52 22.43
C HIS A 70 -1.72 24.92 23.85
N PRO A 71 -0.71 25.05 24.74
CA PRO A 71 -0.80 24.52 26.11
C PRO A 71 -1.96 25.15 26.91
N VAL A 72 -2.32 26.40 26.61
CA VAL A 72 -3.36 27.13 27.33
C VAL A 72 -4.75 26.70 26.87
N LEU A 73 -4.92 26.25 25.62
CA LEU A 73 -6.20 25.77 25.08
C LEU A 73 -6.79 24.61 25.88
N GLY A 74 -5.94 23.72 26.44
CA GLY A 74 -6.37 22.58 27.25
C GLY A 74 -6.71 22.92 28.71
N THR A 75 -6.41 24.14 29.17
CA THR A 75 -6.43 24.49 30.61
C THR A 75 -7.55 25.47 31.01
N ALA A 76 -8.27 26.08 30.07
CA ALA A 76 -9.07 27.26 30.37
C ALA A 76 -10.54 26.98 30.75
N ARG A 77 -10.94 27.41 31.97
CA ARG A 77 -12.34 27.75 32.33
C ARG A 77 -12.48 29.28 32.28
N GLY A 78 -13.54 29.79 31.65
CA GLY A 78 -13.87 31.24 31.54
C GLY A 78 -13.57 31.88 30.17
N ARG A 79 -12.33 31.75 29.65
CA ARG A 79 -11.87 32.40 28.40
C ARG A 79 -11.59 31.45 27.22
N ALA A 80 -11.96 30.17 27.34
CA ALA A 80 -11.67 29.14 26.33
C ALA A 80 -12.19 29.51 24.92
N LYS A 81 -13.36 30.17 24.85
CA LYS A 81 -13.97 30.61 23.60
C LYS A 81 -13.04 31.56 22.84
N ASP A 82 -12.59 32.63 23.49
CA ASP A 82 -11.77 33.68 22.84
C ASP A 82 -10.42 33.13 22.37
N LEU A 83 -9.79 32.28 23.19
CA LEU A 83 -8.52 31.64 22.84
C LEU A 83 -8.68 30.65 21.69
N LEU A 84 -9.80 29.90 21.63
CA LEU A 84 -10.10 29.02 20.52
C LEU A 84 -10.35 29.80 19.22
N PHE A 85 -11.08 30.91 19.29
CA PHE A 85 -11.26 31.79 18.13
C PHE A 85 -9.93 32.38 17.65
N LEU A 86 -9.06 32.78 18.57
CA LEU A 86 -7.71 33.23 18.21
C LEU A 86 -6.91 32.14 17.51
N ASP A 87 -6.91 30.90 18.00
CA ASP A 87 -6.19 29.79 17.34
C ASP A 87 -6.75 29.52 15.93
N ILE A 88 -8.08 29.52 15.77
CA ILE A 88 -8.73 29.33 14.47
C ILE A 88 -8.36 30.47 13.50
N SER A 89 -8.37 31.73 13.96
CA SER A 89 -7.94 32.88 13.16
C SER A 89 -6.46 32.80 12.79
N LEU A 90 -5.59 32.39 13.70
CA LEU A 90 -4.16 32.19 13.43
C LEU A 90 -3.95 31.09 12.39
N ALA A 91 -4.63 29.94 12.52
CA ALA A 91 -4.56 28.87 11.55
C ALA A 91 -5.02 29.32 10.15
N SER A 92 -6.12 30.08 10.09
CA SER A 92 -6.63 30.68 8.84
C SER A 92 -5.62 31.66 8.24
N ALA A 93 -4.99 32.50 9.07
CA ALA A 93 -4.00 33.47 8.63
C ALA A 93 -2.72 32.81 8.10
N ILE A 94 -2.29 31.68 8.67
CA ILE A 94 -1.17 30.87 8.13
C ILE A 94 -1.48 30.42 6.71
N LYS A 95 -2.69 29.89 6.48
CA LYS A 95 -3.14 29.47 5.15
C LYS A 95 -3.10 30.63 4.16
N THR A 96 -3.79 31.73 4.47
CA THR A 96 -3.93 32.86 3.54
C THR A 96 -2.61 33.57 3.26
N THR A 97 -1.75 33.70 4.27
CA THR A 97 -0.39 34.25 4.13
C THR A 97 0.46 33.38 3.19
N MET A 98 0.40 32.06 3.37
CA MET A 98 1.10 31.13 2.50
C MET A 98 0.55 31.14 1.05
N GLU A 99 -0.78 31.21 0.89
CA GLU A 99 -1.42 31.34 -0.43
C GLU A 99 -0.97 32.60 -1.18
N ARG A 100 -0.78 33.72 -0.45
CA ARG A 100 -0.22 34.96 -0.99
C ARG A 100 1.21 34.74 -1.48
N GLY A 101 2.09 34.20 -0.65
CA GLY A 101 3.50 34.03 -0.99
C GLY A 101 3.81 32.92 -1.98
N LEU A 102 2.89 31.97 -2.23
CA LEU A 102 3.08 30.88 -3.21
C LEU A 102 3.51 31.38 -4.61
N LYS A 103 3.11 32.59 -5.00
CA LYS A 103 3.43 33.17 -6.32
C LYS A 103 4.91 33.54 -6.45
N ASP A 104 5.52 33.95 -5.34
CA ASP A 104 6.86 34.56 -5.33
C ASP A 104 7.95 33.56 -4.92
N LEU A 105 7.56 32.36 -4.46
CA LEU A 105 8.50 31.30 -4.09
C LEU A 105 9.38 30.85 -5.26
N ASN A 106 10.69 30.81 -5.01
CA ASN A 106 11.65 30.29 -5.97
C ASN A 106 11.84 28.78 -5.80
N PHE A 107 11.14 27.99 -6.62
CA PHE A 107 11.27 26.53 -6.62
C PHE A 107 12.67 26.02 -7.03
N SER A 108 13.54 26.89 -7.54
CA SER A 108 14.94 26.57 -7.83
C SER A 108 15.83 26.61 -6.58
N HIS A 109 15.33 27.09 -5.44
CA HIS A 109 16.04 27.17 -4.17
C HIS A 109 15.36 26.30 -3.10
N PRO A 110 15.70 25.00 -3.01
CA PRO A 110 15.07 24.07 -2.07
C PRO A 110 14.97 24.53 -0.61
N PRO A 111 15.98 25.18 0.01
CA PRO A 111 15.91 25.58 1.41
C PRO A 111 14.72 26.47 1.77
N GLU A 112 14.34 27.39 0.89
CA GLU A 112 13.18 28.28 1.10
C GLU A 112 11.87 27.48 1.14
N ILE A 113 11.70 26.55 0.20
CA ILE A 113 10.51 25.69 0.14
C ILE A 113 10.45 24.79 1.38
N MET A 114 11.60 24.26 1.78
CA MET A 114 11.71 23.37 2.93
C MET A 114 11.34 24.06 4.22
N PHE A 115 11.77 25.31 4.39
CA PHE A 115 11.38 26.17 5.49
C PHE A 115 9.85 26.33 5.58
N PHE A 116 9.17 26.67 4.49
CA PHE A 116 7.71 26.81 4.52
C PHE A 116 6.96 25.49 4.76
N ILE A 117 7.46 24.38 4.22
CA ILE A 117 6.89 23.06 4.51
C ILE A 117 7.01 22.76 6.02
N SER A 118 8.16 23.06 6.64
CA SER A 118 8.34 22.87 8.09
C SER A 118 7.31 23.64 8.91
N LEU A 119 7.13 24.94 8.63
CA LEU A 119 6.15 25.79 9.32
C LEU A 119 4.70 25.29 9.16
N LEU A 120 4.33 24.84 7.96
CA LEU A 120 3.00 24.29 7.71
C LEU A 120 2.80 22.95 8.43
N LEU A 121 3.81 22.09 8.47
CA LEU A 121 3.75 20.82 9.19
C LEU A 121 3.56 21.03 10.70
N GLU A 122 4.28 21.97 11.29
CA GLU A 122 4.10 22.34 12.70
C GLU A 122 2.68 22.85 12.97
N SER A 123 2.21 23.78 12.14
CA SER A 123 0.85 24.31 12.23
C SER A 123 -0.21 23.20 12.11
N LEU A 124 -0.02 22.25 11.19
CA LEU A 124 -0.91 21.10 11.02
C LEU A 124 -0.87 20.15 12.21
N CYS A 125 0.29 19.90 12.79
CA CYS A 125 0.40 19.12 14.02
C CYS A 125 -0.43 19.74 15.16
N LEU A 126 -0.53 21.07 15.25
CA LEU A 126 -1.37 21.73 16.26
C LEU A 126 -2.87 21.65 15.95
N SER A 127 -3.26 21.53 14.68
CA SER A 127 -4.66 21.54 14.24
C SER A 127 -5.35 20.17 14.25
N VAL A 128 -4.57 19.07 14.29
CA VAL A 128 -5.08 17.73 14.03
C VAL A 128 -5.00 16.84 15.28
N VAL A 129 -6.10 16.15 15.59
CA VAL A 129 -6.16 15.10 16.62
C VAL A 129 -5.78 13.75 16.02
N ASN A 130 -5.12 12.88 16.80
CA ASN A 130 -4.60 11.57 16.35
C ASN A 130 -3.64 11.73 15.16
N ASN A 131 -2.64 12.59 15.33
CA ASN A 131 -1.72 13.08 14.30
C ASN A 131 -0.34 12.41 14.36
N GLU A 132 -0.24 11.19 14.91
CA GLU A 132 1.03 10.46 15.04
C GLU A 132 1.77 10.34 13.71
N ASP A 133 1.03 10.10 12.62
CA ASP A 133 1.52 10.04 11.25
C ASP A 133 2.20 11.35 10.80
N LEU A 134 1.57 12.50 11.05
CA LEU A 134 2.13 13.82 10.80
C LEU A 134 3.36 14.05 11.66
N ILE A 135 3.29 13.74 12.96
CA ILE A 135 4.42 13.94 13.87
C ILE A 135 5.64 13.14 13.37
N TYR A 136 5.46 11.90 12.93
CA TYR A 136 6.55 11.12 12.35
C TYR A 136 7.06 11.73 11.04
N CYS A 137 6.17 12.15 10.13
CA CYS A 137 6.59 12.82 8.90
C CYS A 137 7.33 14.14 9.18
N THR A 138 6.91 14.92 10.18
CA THR A 138 7.55 16.17 10.59
C THR A 138 8.94 15.90 11.16
N LYS A 139 9.10 14.87 12.00
CA LYS A 139 10.43 14.44 12.50
C LYS A 139 11.37 14.02 11.37
N ASP A 140 10.86 13.24 10.42
CA ASP A 140 11.61 12.84 9.22
C ASP A 140 12.00 14.06 8.37
N TRP A 141 11.06 14.99 8.20
CA TRP A 141 11.25 16.22 7.43
C TRP A 141 12.36 17.11 8.00
N TYR A 142 12.38 17.28 9.33
CA TYR A 142 13.44 18.04 10.00
C TYR A 142 14.82 17.43 9.77
N ARG A 143 14.96 16.11 9.90
CA ARG A 143 16.23 15.41 9.66
C ARG A 143 16.73 15.55 8.23
N VAL A 144 15.82 15.42 7.26
CA VAL A 144 16.16 15.63 5.85
C VAL A 144 16.50 17.10 5.59
N SER A 145 15.86 18.03 6.31
CA SER A 145 16.16 19.45 6.19
C SER A 145 17.55 19.81 6.71
N GLU A 146 17.95 19.26 7.84
CA GLU A 146 19.28 19.45 8.43
C GLU A 146 20.40 18.81 7.60
N SER A 147 20.09 17.75 6.86
CA SER A 147 21.06 17.02 6.03
C SER A 147 21.12 17.47 4.57
N TYR A 148 20.45 18.57 4.21
CA TYR A 148 20.41 19.08 2.84
C TYR A 148 21.81 19.32 2.25
N ARG A 149 21.99 18.80 1.04
CA ARG A 149 23.17 19.04 0.20
C ARG A 149 22.72 19.30 -1.23
N THR A 150 23.32 20.30 -1.86
CA THR A 150 23.01 20.65 -3.25
C THR A 150 23.39 19.51 -4.19
N ASN A 151 22.48 19.15 -5.11
CA ASN A 151 22.65 18.08 -6.10
C ASN A 151 22.91 16.68 -5.52
N ASP A 152 22.48 16.41 -4.28
CA ASP A 152 22.55 15.08 -3.69
C ASP A 152 21.31 14.25 -4.06
N ALA A 153 21.51 13.26 -4.92
CA ALA A 153 20.45 12.37 -5.39
C ALA A 153 19.88 11.49 -4.26
N GLN A 154 20.69 11.05 -3.29
CA GLN A 154 20.23 10.21 -2.19
C GLN A 154 19.39 11.02 -1.20
N TRP A 155 19.82 12.25 -0.89
CA TRP A 155 19.01 13.20 -0.14
C TRP A 155 17.66 13.46 -0.82
N ALA A 156 17.66 13.69 -2.14
CA ALA A 156 16.43 13.96 -2.87
C ALA A 156 15.46 12.75 -2.88
N LEU A 157 15.98 11.52 -2.91
CA LEU A 157 15.16 10.31 -2.76
C LEU A 157 14.52 10.21 -1.36
N GLN A 158 15.26 10.57 -0.30
CA GLN A 158 14.72 10.61 1.07
C GLN A 158 13.64 11.69 1.22
N ALA A 159 13.94 12.92 0.79
CA ALA A 159 12.99 14.03 0.81
C ALA A 159 11.70 13.66 0.07
N LYS A 160 11.84 13.07 -1.12
CA LYS A 160 10.69 12.62 -1.91
C LYS A 160 9.87 11.57 -1.17
N ALA A 161 10.50 10.59 -0.52
CA ALA A 161 9.77 9.56 0.21
C ALA A 161 8.91 10.16 1.35
N ILE A 162 9.40 11.20 2.03
CA ILE A 162 8.63 11.93 3.05
C ILE A 162 7.47 12.69 2.42
N LEU A 163 7.69 13.34 1.27
CA LEU A 163 6.61 14.04 0.56
C LEU A 163 5.52 13.09 0.05
N ASP A 164 5.91 11.94 -0.51
CA ASP A 164 4.97 10.89 -0.91
C ASP A 164 4.13 10.44 0.30
N ARG A 165 4.78 10.28 1.45
CA ARG A 165 4.14 9.90 2.70
C ARG A 165 3.16 10.97 3.19
N LEU A 166 3.54 12.24 3.13
CA LEU A 166 2.67 13.37 3.46
C LEU A 166 1.44 13.43 2.55
N GLN A 167 1.59 13.21 1.24
CA GLN A 167 0.45 13.14 0.31
C GLN A 167 -0.54 12.03 0.72
N LEU A 168 -0.05 10.86 1.13
CA LEU A 168 -0.91 9.79 1.63
C LEU A 168 -1.66 10.19 2.90
N VAL A 169 -0.98 10.84 3.85
CA VAL A 169 -1.59 11.36 5.08
C VAL A 169 -2.71 12.36 4.75
N LEU A 170 -2.45 13.32 3.86
CA LEU A 170 -3.43 14.31 3.43
C LEU A 170 -4.63 13.66 2.73
N ALA A 171 -4.39 12.66 1.89
CA ALA A 171 -5.44 11.91 1.20
C ALA A 171 -6.32 11.09 2.17
N GLU A 172 -5.73 10.43 3.16
CA GLU A 172 -6.46 9.67 4.17
C GLU A 172 -7.35 10.58 5.04
N ARG A 173 -6.85 11.77 5.38
CA ARG A 173 -7.65 12.78 6.10
C ARG A 173 -8.80 13.31 5.27
N SER A 174 -8.55 13.68 4.02
CA SER A 174 -9.61 14.10 3.09
C SER A 174 -10.71 13.04 3.00
N GLN A 175 -10.33 11.76 2.87
CA GLN A 175 -11.28 10.65 2.85
C GLN A 175 -12.01 10.48 4.18
N THR A 176 -11.36 10.72 5.31
CA THR A 176 -11.98 10.67 6.64
C THR A 176 -13.02 11.77 6.81
N TYR A 177 -12.73 13.00 6.38
CA TYR A 177 -13.70 14.09 6.37
C TYR A 177 -14.88 13.81 5.46
N GLN A 178 -14.63 13.27 4.26
CA GLN A 178 -15.68 12.83 3.36
C GLN A 178 -16.62 11.81 4.02
N LYS A 179 -16.06 10.79 4.70
CA LYS A 179 -16.86 9.76 5.38
C LYS A 179 -17.64 10.31 6.57
N LYS A 180 -17.08 11.27 7.32
CA LYS A 180 -17.70 11.84 8.52
C LYS A 180 -18.76 12.90 8.21
N PHE A 181 -18.48 13.84 7.31
CA PHE A 181 -19.33 15.01 7.08
C PHE A 181 -20.34 14.81 5.96
N GLN A 182 -19.95 14.19 4.85
CA GLN A 182 -20.80 14.12 3.64
C GLN A 182 -22.20 13.49 3.89
N PRO A 183 -22.36 12.45 4.73
CA PRO A 183 -23.70 11.90 5.02
C PRO A 183 -24.64 12.94 5.66
N SER A 184 -24.15 13.69 6.64
CA SER A 184 -24.92 14.74 7.32
C SER A 184 -25.22 15.92 6.39
N VAL A 185 -24.25 16.30 5.55
CA VAL A 185 -24.42 17.35 4.53
C VAL A 185 -25.51 16.96 3.53
N LYS A 186 -25.50 15.71 3.04
CA LYS A 186 -26.55 15.20 2.15
C LYS A 186 -27.91 15.22 2.81
N TYR A 187 -28.00 14.76 4.06
CA TYR A 187 -29.24 14.76 4.81
C TYR A 187 -29.82 16.17 4.99
N LEU A 188 -29.03 17.10 5.54
CA LEU A 188 -29.48 18.47 5.82
C LEU A 188 -29.71 19.27 4.53
N GLY A 189 -28.80 19.16 3.55
CA GLY A 189 -28.90 19.88 2.29
C GLY A 189 -30.17 19.52 1.52
N CYS A 190 -30.55 18.25 1.48
CA CYS A 190 -31.80 17.81 0.86
C CYS A 190 -33.04 18.37 1.58
N LEU A 191 -33.05 18.39 2.92
CA LEU A 191 -34.17 18.92 3.71
C LEU A 191 -34.32 20.45 3.58
N LEU A 192 -33.21 21.16 3.45
CA LEU A 192 -33.17 22.61 3.30
C LEU A 192 -33.37 23.09 1.86
N GLY A 193 -33.53 22.17 0.91
CA GLY A 193 -33.71 22.50 -0.51
C GLY A 193 -32.45 23.10 -1.17
N VAL A 194 -31.26 22.75 -0.67
CA VAL A 194 -29.98 23.22 -1.23
C VAL A 194 -29.71 22.55 -2.58
N GLU A 195 -29.12 23.29 -3.51
CA GLU A 195 -28.77 22.78 -4.83
C GLU A 195 -27.82 21.57 -4.76
N LYS A 196 -28.08 20.54 -5.56
CA LYS A 196 -27.36 19.26 -5.51
C LYS A 196 -25.84 19.40 -5.66
N TYR A 197 -25.36 20.27 -6.56
CA TYR A 197 -23.91 20.43 -6.75
C TYR A 197 -23.23 21.04 -5.52
N VAL A 198 -23.92 21.91 -4.76
CA VAL A 198 -23.41 22.46 -3.50
C VAL A 198 -23.29 21.33 -2.48
N ILE A 199 -24.33 20.49 -2.37
CA ILE A 199 -24.32 19.32 -1.49
C ILE A 199 -23.17 18.37 -1.84
N ASP A 200 -23.02 18.03 -3.11
CA ASP A 200 -22.04 17.05 -3.58
C ASP A 200 -20.59 17.53 -3.39
N ASN A 201 -20.33 18.84 -3.49
CA ASN A 201 -18.99 19.43 -3.39
C ASN A 201 -18.64 20.00 -2.00
N PHE A 202 -19.61 20.15 -1.09
CA PHE A 202 -19.41 20.86 0.18
C PHE A 202 -18.21 20.36 0.99
N THR A 203 -18.08 19.05 1.17
CA THR A 203 -16.97 18.50 1.97
C THR A 203 -15.63 18.65 1.26
N GLU A 204 -15.60 18.63 -0.07
CA GLU A 204 -14.39 18.92 -0.85
C GLU A 204 -13.95 20.38 -0.69
N GLU A 205 -14.90 21.32 -0.71
CA GLU A 205 -14.63 22.74 -0.44
C GLU A 205 -14.17 22.98 1.00
N LEU A 206 -14.70 22.24 1.98
CA LEU A 206 -14.19 22.28 3.35
C LEU A 206 -12.73 21.84 3.42
N VAL A 207 -12.35 20.76 2.74
CA VAL A 207 -10.96 20.29 2.69
C VAL A 207 -10.05 21.34 2.02
N ARG A 208 -10.51 21.96 0.91
CA ARG A 208 -9.78 23.03 0.23
C ARG A 208 -9.59 24.28 1.09
N ALA A 209 -10.52 24.54 2.00
CA ALA A 209 -10.48 25.69 2.90
C ALA A 209 -9.45 25.54 4.04
N GLN A 210 -8.81 24.38 4.21
CA GLN A 210 -7.84 24.14 5.28
C GLN A 210 -6.37 24.26 4.83
N SER A 211 -5.45 24.35 5.80
CA SER A 211 -4.01 24.48 5.55
C SER A 211 -3.39 23.25 4.86
N GLU A 212 -4.03 22.09 4.98
CA GLU A 212 -3.70 20.85 4.25
C GLU A 212 -3.65 21.07 2.74
N ALA A 213 -4.56 21.88 2.19
CA ALA A 213 -4.64 22.16 0.76
C ALA A 213 -3.39 22.92 0.27
N VAL A 214 -2.91 23.88 1.07
CA VAL A 214 -1.72 24.67 0.73
C VAL A 214 -0.45 23.82 0.82
N LEU A 215 -0.35 22.97 1.84
CA LEU A 215 0.75 22.00 1.93
C LEU A 215 0.74 21.06 0.71
N SER A 216 -0.42 20.55 0.31
CA SER A 216 -0.55 19.71 -0.90
C SER A 216 -0.04 20.43 -2.16
N ILE A 217 -0.39 21.72 -2.34
CA ILE A 217 0.10 22.52 -3.47
C ILE A 217 1.63 22.66 -3.44
N LEU A 218 2.22 22.97 -2.28
CA LEU A 218 3.68 23.07 -2.12
C LEU A 218 4.37 21.76 -2.47
N ILE A 219 3.86 20.64 -1.95
CA ILE A 219 4.39 19.31 -2.22
C ILE A 219 4.37 19.04 -3.73
N ASN A 220 3.24 19.26 -4.39
CA ASN A 220 3.08 19.00 -5.83
C ASN A 220 3.99 19.88 -6.70
N ARG A 221 4.30 21.11 -6.26
CA ARG A 221 5.25 21.99 -6.95
C ARG A 221 6.71 21.68 -6.65
N PHE A 222 7.00 21.11 -5.47
CA PHE A 222 8.36 20.75 -5.08
C PHE A 222 8.79 19.37 -5.60
N GLU A 223 7.86 18.42 -5.74
CA GLU A 223 8.16 17.07 -6.21
C GLU A 223 8.95 17.05 -7.53
N PRO A 224 8.62 17.83 -8.59
CA PRO A 224 9.40 17.84 -9.83
C PRO A 224 10.87 18.24 -9.63
N VAL A 225 11.16 19.13 -8.67
CA VAL A 225 12.53 19.56 -8.32
C VAL A 225 13.29 18.38 -7.73
N LEU A 226 12.70 17.69 -6.74
CA LEU A 226 13.30 16.51 -6.12
C LEU A 226 13.53 15.38 -7.12
N ARG A 227 12.55 15.12 -8.01
CA ARG A 227 12.69 14.11 -9.06
C ARG A 227 13.85 14.41 -9.99
N LYS A 228 14.03 15.67 -10.38
CA LYS A 228 15.15 16.11 -11.22
C LYS A 228 16.49 15.86 -10.51
N VAL A 229 16.62 16.23 -9.24
CA VAL A 229 17.85 16.01 -8.46
C VAL A 229 18.14 14.51 -8.27
N ALA A 230 17.10 13.70 -8.07
CA ALA A 230 17.20 12.25 -7.93
C ALA A 230 17.34 11.50 -9.28
N ASN A 231 17.41 12.21 -10.43
CA ASN A 231 17.43 11.62 -11.77
C ASN A 231 16.25 10.67 -12.07
N LEU A 232 15.06 10.98 -11.54
CA LEU A 232 13.84 10.23 -11.75
C LEU A 232 13.02 10.80 -12.92
N GLY A 233 12.51 9.93 -13.81
CA GLY A 233 11.55 10.30 -14.84
C GLY A 233 10.16 10.63 -14.26
N CYS A 234 9.13 10.84 -15.09
CA CYS A 234 7.74 11.01 -14.61
C CYS A 234 6.97 9.69 -14.46
N TRP A 235 7.59 8.57 -14.84
CA TRP A 235 7.02 7.23 -14.75
C TRP A 235 7.86 6.32 -13.88
N GLN A 236 7.19 5.38 -13.22
CA GLN A 236 7.79 4.14 -12.74
C GLN A 236 7.16 3.00 -13.55
N VAL A 237 7.94 2.45 -14.47
CA VAL A 237 7.49 1.36 -15.33
C VAL A 237 7.72 0.04 -14.59
N ILE A 238 6.64 -0.63 -14.22
CA ILE A 238 6.66 -1.90 -13.46
C ILE A 238 6.72 -3.09 -14.42
N SER A 239 5.95 -3.01 -15.52
CA SER A 239 5.92 -4.02 -16.58
C SER A 239 6.15 -3.33 -17.93
N PRO A 240 7.37 -3.41 -18.50
CA PRO A 240 7.78 -2.66 -19.68
C PRO A 240 7.36 -3.34 -20.99
N VAL A 241 6.05 -3.41 -21.24
CA VAL A 241 5.51 -4.01 -22.47
C VAL A 241 5.06 -2.91 -23.42
N GLU A 242 5.53 -2.94 -24.67
CA GLU A 242 5.05 -2.02 -25.70
C GLU A 242 3.69 -2.48 -26.24
N VAL A 243 2.71 -1.58 -26.27
CA VAL A 243 1.34 -1.92 -26.61
C VAL A 243 0.63 -0.80 -27.36
N CYS A 244 -0.42 -1.16 -28.09
CA CYS A 244 -1.38 -0.24 -28.68
C CYS A 244 -2.78 -0.60 -28.20
N GLY A 245 -3.60 0.40 -27.87
CA GLY A 245 -4.96 0.14 -27.40
C GLY A 245 -5.81 1.39 -27.20
N PHE A 246 -7.07 1.17 -26.85
CA PHE A 246 -8.07 2.22 -26.63
C PHE A 246 -8.13 2.60 -25.16
N ILE A 247 -8.14 3.90 -24.86
CA ILE A 247 -8.16 4.39 -23.49
C ILE A 247 -9.53 4.16 -22.84
N THR A 248 -9.53 3.71 -21.59
CA THR A 248 -10.70 3.65 -20.71
C THR A 248 -10.33 4.04 -19.29
N SER A 249 -11.07 4.97 -18.70
CA SER A 249 -10.80 5.49 -17.36
C SER A 249 -11.72 4.86 -16.31
N VAL A 250 -11.17 4.48 -15.16
CA VAL A 250 -11.95 3.95 -14.03
C VAL A 250 -11.46 4.48 -12.70
N ASN A 251 -12.35 4.46 -11.71
CA ASN A 251 -11.95 4.82 -10.34
C ASN A 251 -11.06 3.72 -9.74
N GLU A 252 -11.56 2.49 -9.63
CA GLU A 252 -10.81 1.39 -9.01
C GLU A 252 -10.72 0.20 -9.96
N LEU A 253 -9.52 -0.39 -10.09
CA LEU A 253 -9.30 -1.53 -10.98
C LEU A 253 -10.13 -2.76 -10.57
N ILE A 254 -10.35 -2.97 -9.26
CA ILE A 254 -11.09 -4.10 -8.67
C ILE A 254 -12.50 -4.24 -9.24
N THR A 255 -13.11 -3.12 -9.65
CA THR A 255 -14.48 -3.08 -10.21
C THR A 255 -14.60 -3.68 -11.61
N LEU A 256 -13.47 -3.94 -12.29
CA LEU A 256 -13.44 -4.40 -13.68
C LEU A 256 -13.12 -5.89 -13.85
N GLN A 257 -12.83 -6.63 -12.77
CA GLN A 257 -12.28 -7.99 -12.86
C GLN A 257 -13.13 -8.96 -13.71
N ASN A 258 -14.45 -8.76 -13.73
CA ASN A 258 -15.40 -9.56 -14.51
C ASN A 258 -15.58 -9.13 -15.97
N LYS A 259 -14.98 -8.01 -16.40
CA LYS A 259 -15.17 -7.51 -17.77
C LYS A 259 -14.23 -8.18 -18.74
N VAL A 260 -14.75 -8.47 -19.93
CA VAL A 260 -13.94 -8.92 -21.08
C VAL A 260 -13.97 -7.83 -22.14
N TYR A 261 -12.80 -7.30 -22.47
CA TYR A 261 -12.64 -6.31 -23.52
C TYR A 261 -12.34 -6.99 -24.84
N ARG A 262 -13.20 -6.79 -25.85
CA ARG A 262 -13.03 -7.38 -27.19
C ARG A 262 -11.94 -6.69 -28.02
N ARG A 263 -11.59 -5.46 -27.66
CA ARG A 263 -10.52 -4.67 -28.27
C ARG A 263 -9.40 -4.44 -27.26
N PRO A 264 -8.13 -4.31 -27.70
CA PRO A 264 -7.03 -3.94 -26.82
C PRO A 264 -7.35 -2.66 -26.05
N THR A 265 -7.41 -2.74 -24.73
CA THR A 265 -7.83 -1.63 -23.86
C THR A 265 -6.69 -1.20 -22.94
N ILE A 266 -6.49 0.11 -22.83
CA ILE A 266 -5.55 0.76 -21.91
C ILE A 266 -6.36 1.37 -20.79
N ILE A 267 -6.18 0.88 -19.57
CA ILE A 267 -6.91 1.35 -18.40
C ILE A 267 -6.14 2.49 -17.72
N ILE A 268 -6.81 3.60 -17.45
CA ILE A 268 -6.35 4.64 -16.52
C ILE A 268 -7.11 4.46 -15.20
N ALA A 269 -6.50 3.81 -14.22
CA ALA A 269 -7.12 3.52 -12.93
C ALA A 269 -6.69 4.54 -11.88
N SER A 270 -7.64 5.16 -11.18
CA SER A 270 -7.31 6.09 -10.07
C SER A 270 -6.79 5.36 -8.83
N ARG A 271 -7.25 4.14 -8.58
CA ARG A 271 -6.85 3.32 -7.42
C ARG A 271 -6.61 1.86 -7.77
N ILE A 272 -5.64 1.26 -7.08
CA ILE A 272 -5.25 -0.16 -7.16
C ILE A 272 -5.11 -0.70 -5.74
N THR A 273 -5.79 -1.80 -5.44
CA THR A 273 -5.79 -2.44 -4.12
C THR A 273 -4.73 -3.53 -3.98
N GLY A 274 -4.23 -4.09 -5.09
CA GLY A 274 -3.24 -5.18 -5.11
C GLY A 274 -3.86 -6.58 -5.24
N GLU A 275 -5.15 -6.69 -4.95
CA GLU A 275 -5.89 -7.95 -4.90
C GLU A 275 -6.61 -8.28 -6.22
N GLU A 276 -6.52 -7.41 -7.22
CA GLU A 276 -7.22 -7.53 -8.51
C GLU A 276 -6.58 -8.49 -9.51
N GLU A 277 -7.40 -9.22 -10.24
CA GLU A 277 -7.00 -9.81 -11.53
C GLU A 277 -7.15 -8.81 -12.68
N ILE A 278 -6.15 -8.72 -13.56
CA ILE A 278 -6.21 -7.82 -14.71
C ILE A 278 -7.17 -8.38 -15.78
N PRO A 279 -8.22 -7.62 -16.17
CA PRO A 279 -9.26 -8.11 -17.06
C PRO A 279 -8.76 -8.56 -18.43
N VAL A 280 -9.46 -9.51 -19.05
CA VAL A 280 -9.11 -10.01 -20.40
C VAL A 280 -9.27 -8.90 -21.44
N GLY A 281 -8.28 -8.76 -22.33
CA GLY A 281 -8.25 -7.73 -23.38
C GLY A 281 -7.65 -6.39 -22.93
N VAL A 282 -7.31 -6.26 -21.66
CA VAL A 282 -6.50 -5.13 -21.16
C VAL A 282 -5.04 -5.37 -21.54
N VAL A 283 -4.43 -4.38 -22.18
CA VAL A 283 -3.03 -4.41 -22.62
C VAL A 283 -2.14 -3.45 -21.84
N ALA A 284 -2.73 -2.44 -21.19
CA ALA A 284 -2.01 -1.61 -20.23
C ALA A 284 -2.89 -1.18 -19.05
N VAL A 285 -2.25 -0.94 -17.90
CA VAL A 285 -2.81 -0.25 -16.74
C VAL A 285 -1.86 0.91 -16.39
N LEU A 286 -2.38 2.12 -16.32
CA LEU A 286 -1.65 3.32 -15.91
C LEU A 286 -2.37 3.94 -14.71
N THR A 287 -1.63 4.32 -13.68
CA THR A 287 -2.22 4.77 -12.42
C THR A 287 -1.38 5.86 -11.74
N PRO A 288 -1.97 6.76 -10.92
CA PRO A 288 -1.20 7.58 -9.99
C PRO A 288 -0.80 6.82 -8.72
N ASP A 289 -1.43 5.68 -8.42
CA ASP A 289 -1.07 4.87 -7.25
C ASP A 289 0.35 4.30 -7.38
N MET A 290 0.97 4.02 -6.24
CA MET A 290 2.35 3.54 -6.15
C MET A 290 2.43 2.08 -5.66
N PRO A 291 1.90 1.09 -6.40
CA PRO A 291 2.08 -0.31 -6.03
C PRO A 291 3.57 -0.66 -6.09
N ASP A 292 4.02 -1.45 -5.13
CA ASP A 292 5.41 -1.92 -5.11
C ASP A 292 5.69 -2.81 -6.32
N VAL A 293 6.96 -2.84 -6.78
CA VAL A 293 7.33 -3.58 -7.99
C VAL A 293 7.17 -5.08 -7.78
N LEU A 294 7.36 -5.56 -6.55
CA LEU A 294 7.26 -6.96 -6.15
C LEU A 294 5.92 -7.30 -5.47
N SER A 295 4.92 -6.41 -5.53
CA SER A 295 3.55 -6.74 -5.10
C SER A 295 2.88 -7.76 -6.05
N HIS A 296 1.82 -8.43 -5.58
CA HIS A 296 1.13 -9.46 -6.37
C HIS A 296 0.58 -8.92 -7.70
N VAL A 297 -0.09 -7.76 -7.69
CA VAL A 297 -0.64 -7.15 -8.92
C VAL A 297 0.47 -6.82 -9.93
N SER A 298 1.63 -6.34 -9.45
CA SER A 298 2.80 -6.02 -10.27
C SER A 298 3.42 -7.27 -10.91
N ILE A 299 3.54 -8.37 -10.14
CA ILE A 299 4.01 -9.66 -10.66
C ILE A 299 3.00 -10.22 -11.67
N ARG A 300 1.69 -10.17 -11.39
CA ARG A 300 0.65 -10.61 -12.32
C ARG A 300 0.66 -9.83 -13.63
N ALA A 301 0.86 -8.52 -13.59
CA ALA A 301 0.98 -7.69 -14.79
C ALA A 301 2.14 -8.13 -15.69
N ARG A 302 3.31 -8.36 -15.10
CA ARG A 302 4.50 -8.86 -15.80
C ARG A 302 4.28 -10.23 -16.42
N ASN A 303 3.78 -11.18 -15.64
CA ASN A 303 3.54 -12.55 -16.09
C ASN A 303 2.50 -12.61 -17.23
N ASN A 304 1.48 -11.74 -17.18
CA ASN A 304 0.46 -11.62 -18.23
C ASN A 304 0.88 -10.74 -19.41
N LYS A 305 2.11 -10.19 -19.41
CA LYS A 305 2.61 -9.26 -20.44
C LYS A 305 1.70 -8.05 -20.66
N VAL A 306 1.18 -7.50 -19.57
CA VAL A 306 0.39 -6.26 -19.57
C VAL A 306 1.34 -5.12 -19.20
N CYS A 307 1.34 -4.04 -19.98
CA CYS A 307 2.09 -2.83 -19.61
C CYS A 307 1.53 -2.27 -18.30
N PHE A 308 2.37 -2.04 -17.30
CA PHE A 308 1.92 -1.51 -16.02
C PHE A 308 2.89 -0.45 -15.52
N ALA A 309 2.38 0.75 -15.26
CA ALA A 309 3.21 1.86 -14.84
C ALA A 309 2.46 2.86 -13.95
N THR A 310 3.21 3.41 -13.00
CA THR A 310 2.78 4.56 -12.20
C THR A 310 3.20 5.85 -12.88
N CYS A 311 2.28 6.80 -13.01
CA CYS A 311 2.54 8.14 -13.51
C CYS A 311 2.47 9.14 -12.35
N PHE A 312 3.56 9.84 -12.09
CA PHE A 312 3.62 10.86 -11.04
C PHE A 312 3.22 12.24 -11.53
N ASP A 313 3.11 12.43 -12.86
CA ASP A 313 2.66 13.68 -13.44
C ASP A 313 1.14 13.67 -13.64
N GLN A 314 0.44 14.43 -12.82
CA GLN A 314 -1.02 14.53 -12.87
C GLN A 314 -1.52 15.15 -14.19
N ASN A 315 -0.74 16.02 -14.85
CA ASN A 315 -1.14 16.61 -16.12
C ASN A 315 -1.16 15.56 -17.23
N ILE A 316 -0.17 14.66 -17.24
CA ILE A 316 -0.14 13.54 -18.18
C ILE A 316 -1.38 12.66 -17.98
N LEU A 317 -1.68 12.25 -16.75
CA LEU A 317 -2.86 11.44 -16.46
C LEU A 317 -4.17 12.15 -16.82
N ARG A 318 -4.30 13.45 -16.53
CA ARG A 318 -5.47 14.25 -16.91
C ARG A 318 -5.64 14.29 -18.42
N ASN A 319 -4.57 14.53 -19.17
CA ASN A 319 -4.58 14.53 -20.62
C ASN A 319 -4.96 13.16 -21.21
N LEU A 320 -4.50 12.07 -20.60
CA LEU A 320 -4.89 10.71 -21.01
C LEU A 320 -6.37 10.44 -20.75
N ARG A 321 -6.91 10.85 -19.59
CA ARG A 321 -8.34 10.71 -19.27
C ARG A 321 -9.23 11.48 -20.26
N LEU A 322 -8.78 12.64 -20.76
CA LEU A 322 -9.49 13.39 -21.81
C LEU A 322 -9.50 12.68 -23.18
N LYS A 323 -8.66 11.66 -23.36
CA LYS A 323 -8.58 10.84 -24.58
C LYS A 323 -9.40 9.55 -24.46
N GLU A 324 -10.39 9.50 -23.58
CA GLU A 324 -11.32 8.38 -23.44
C GLU A 324 -11.82 7.87 -24.81
N GLY A 325 -11.71 6.56 -25.05
CA GLY A 325 -12.12 5.91 -26.28
C GLY A 325 -11.21 6.13 -27.50
N LYS A 326 -10.17 6.97 -27.43
CA LYS A 326 -9.16 7.12 -28.49
C LYS A 326 -8.10 6.04 -28.40
N ALA A 327 -7.47 5.74 -29.54
CA ALA A 327 -6.39 4.77 -29.60
C ALA A 327 -5.03 5.45 -29.43
N VAL A 328 -4.16 4.84 -28.63
CA VAL A 328 -2.79 5.31 -28.37
C VAL A 328 -1.80 4.14 -28.45
N SER A 329 -0.55 4.46 -28.79
CA SER A 329 0.60 3.57 -28.72
C SER A 329 1.47 3.96 -27.54
N ILE A 330 1.82 2.99 -26.70
CA ILE A 330 2.76 3.11 -25.58
C ILE A 330 4.05 2.38 -25.97
N ARG A 331 5.16 3.11 -25.99
CA ARG A 331 6.50 2.56 -26.26
C ARG A 331 7.45 2.92 -25.13
N LEU A 332 8.46 2.08 -24.93
CA LEU A 332 9.47 2.33 -23.91
C LEU A 332 10.65 3.09 -24.53
N LYS A 333 11.07 4.18 -23.89
CA LYS A 333 12.34 4.83 -24.19
C LYS A 333 13.14 4.96 -22.91
N SER A 334 14.15 4.10 -22.77
CA SER A 334 14.97 3.99 -21.56
C SER A 334 14.10 3.61 -20.34
N THR A 335 13.85 4.54 -19.42
CA THR A 335 13.02 4.34 -18.21
C THR A 335 11.68 5.07 -18.28
N ASN A 336 11.34 5.64 -19.43
CA ASN A 336 10.18 6.51 -19.61
C ASN A 336 9.21 5.92 -20.66
N LEU A 337 7.91 6.21 -20.53
CA LEU A 337 6.89 5.81 -21.49
C LEU A 337 6.61 6.96 -22.46
N ILE A 338 6.71 6.67 -23.75
CA ILE A 338 6.26 7.56 -24.82
C ILE A 338 4.87 7.11 -25.25
N ILE A 339 3.90 8.00 -25.05
CA ILE A 339 2.52 7.78 -25.45
C ILE A 339 2.23 8.66 -26.67
N SER A 340 1.84 8.03 -27.77
CA SER A 340 1.55 8.69 -29.05
C SER A 340 0.14 8.35 -29.54
N ASP A 341 -0.53 9.33 -30.15
CA ASP A 341 -1.85 9.11 -30.75
C ASP A 341 -1.71 8.31 -32.05
N ILE A 342 -2.61 7.35 -32.26
CA ILE A 342 -2.65 6.53 -33.47
C ILE A 342 -4.04 6.61 -34.11
N SER A 343 -4.11 6.55 -35.45
CA SER A 343 -5.38 6.44 -36.15
C SER A 343 -6.02 5.08 -35.86
N SER A 344 -7.35 5.07 -35.66
CA SER A 344 -8.12 3.84 -35.44
C SER A 344 -7.97 2.83 -36.57
N SER A 345 -7.68 3.30 -37.79
CA SER A 345 -7.41 2.48 -38.99
C SER A 345 -6.08 1.74 -38.97
N ASN A 346 -5.10 2.15 -38.15
CA ASN A 346 -3.78 1.50 -38.09
C ASN A 346 -3.74 0.29 -37.14
N LEU A 347 -4.74 0.12 -36.26
CA LEU A 347 -4.80 -1.03 -35.34
C LEU A 347 -5.23 -2.34 -36.01
N SER A 348 -5.86 -2.27 -37.19
CA SER A 348 -6.31 -3.46 -37.93
C SER A 348 -5.17 -4.20 -38.64
N LEU A 349 -3.99 -3.57 -38.81
CA LEU A 349 -2.81 -4.16 -39.46
C LEU A 349 -1.75 -4.67 -38.47
N SER A 350 -1.80 -4.22 -37.22
CA SER A 350 -0.91 -4.67 -36.13
C SER A 350 -1.67 -5.48 -35.09
N SER A 351 -2.47 -6.45 -35.52
CA SER A 351 -3.03 -7.47 -34.62
C SER A 351 -1.89 -8.36 -34.13
N SER A 352 -1.04 -7.85 -33.24
CA SER A 352 -0.37 -8.70 -32.26
C SER A 352 -1.49 -9.39 -31.52
N ALA A 353 -1.65 -10.69 -31.79
CA ALA A 353 -2.73 -11.54 -31.34
C ALA A 353 -3.17 -11.18 -29.91
N LEU A 354 -4.49 -11.21 -29.65
CA LEU A 354 -5.01 -11.48 -28.31
C LEU A 354 -4.06 -12.51 -27.67
N PRO A 355 -3.48 -12.26 -26.48
CA PRO A 355 -2.51 -13.18 -25.90
C PRO A 355 -3.10 -14.58 -26.02
N SER A 356 -2.41 -15.42 -26.80
CA SER A 356 -2.91 -16.76 -27.10
C SER A 356 -3.12 -17.45 -25.76
N ILE A 357 -4.37 -17.81 -25.45
CA ILE A 357 -4.70 -18.61 -24.27
C ILE A 357 -3.71 -19.78 -24.28
N PRO A 358 -2.93 -20.01 -23.20
CA PRO A 358 -1.97 -21.10 -23.15
C PRO A 358 -2.69 -22.43 -23.44
N ARG A 359 -2.65 -22.89 -24.68
CA ARG A 359 -3.20 -24.20 -25.06
C ARG A 359 -2.20 -25.24 -24.58
N GLY A 360 -2.58 -26.01 -23.55
CA GLY A 360 -1.81 -27.16 -23.09
C GLY A 360 -1.70 -27.34 -21.57
N ILE A 361 -2.15 -26.38 -20.76
CA ILE A 361 -2.10 -26.51 -19.29
C ILE A 361 -3.39 -27.16 -18.80
N THR A 362 -3.28 -28.24 -18.04
CA THR A 362 -4.41 -28.85 -17.35
C THR A 362 -4.02 -29.14 -15.91
N PHE A 363 -4.93 -28.86 -14.98
CA PHE A 363 -4.75 -29.33 -13.61
C PHE A 363 -4.86 -30.85 -13.61
N LYS A 364 -3.82 -31.51 -13.11
CA LYS A 364 -3.88 -32.93 -12.77
C LYS A 364 -4.53 -33.05 -11.39
N ARG A 365 -5.73 -33.64 -11.36
CA ARG A 365 -6.44 -33.92 -10.11
C ARG A 365 -5.56 -34.78 -9.21
N LYS A 366 -5.42 -34.37 -7.96
CA LYS A 366 -4.65 -35.10 -6.95
C LYS A 366 -5.58 -35.97 -6.12
N ILE A 367 -5.05 -37.07 -5.58
CA ILE A 367 -5.80 -38.07 -4.84
C ILE A 367 -5.35 -38.03 -3.38
N PHE A 368 -6.31 -38.12 -2.46
CA PHE A 368 -6.02 -38.24 -1.04
C PHE A 368 -5.30 -39.57 -0.75
N ARG A 369 -4.13 -39.52 -0.12
CA ARG A 369 -3.33 -40.72 0.21
C ARG A 369 -3.56 -41.25 1.64
N GLY A 370 -4.71 -40.92 2.25
CA GLY A 370 -5.11 -41.47 3.54
C GLY A 370 -4.42 -40.86 4.78
N LYS A 371 -3.71 -39.73 4.62
CA LYS A 371 -3.05 -39.01 5.71
C LYS A 371 -3.52 -37.57 5.73
N TYR A 372 -3.99 -37.07 6.86
CA TYR A 372 -4.40 -35.69 7.03
C TYR A 372 -3.25 -34.74 7.37
N ALA A 373 -2.09 -35.23 7.80
CA ALA A 373 -0.94 -34.38 8.10
C ALA A 373 0.41 -35.03 7.75
N VAL A 374 1.27 -34.26 7.12
CA VAL A 374 2.62 -34.67 6.69
C VAL A 374 3.68 -33.70 7.19
N SER A 375 4.87 -34.20 7.52
CA SER A 375 6.02 -33.37 7.89
C SER A 375 6.86 -33.03 6.65
N VAL A 376 7.84 -32.14 6.80
CA VAL A 376 8.66 -31.66 5.68
C VAL A 376 9.39 -32.79 4.97
N GLU A 377 9.81 -33.83 5.68
CA GLU A 377 10.50 -34.99 5.13
C GLU A 377 9.60 -35.75 4.15
N ASP A 378 8.28 -35.77 4.40
CA ASP A 378 7.26 -36.43 3.58
C ASP A 378 6.79 -35.56 2.39
N PHE A 379 7.24 -34.31 2.27
CA PHE A 379 6.80 -33.43 1.18
C PHE A 379 7.30 -33.96 -0.17
N THR A 380 6.33 -34.16 -1.07
CA THR A 380 6.52 -34.57 -2.46
C THR A 380 5.50 -33.84 -3.34
N PRO A 381 5.78 -33.63 -4.65
CA PRO A 381 4.86 -32.97 -5.57
C PRO A 381 3.49 -33.65 -5.74
N ASP A 382 3.35 -34.90 -5.28
CA ASP A 382 2.08 -35.64 -5.28
C ASP A 382 1.26 -35.44 -4.01
N MET A 383 1.90 -35.08 -2.90
CA MET A 383 1.26 -34.89 -1.60
C MET A 383 0.93 -33.42 -1.34
N VAL A 384 1.80 -32.51 -1.76
CA VAL A 384 1.73 -31.08 -1.44
C VAL A 384 2.10 -30.25 -2.68
N GLY A 385 1.85 -28.95 -2.63
CA GLY A 385 2.18 -28.03 -3.70
C GLY A 385 3.64 -27.61 -3.72
N ALA A 386 3.93 -26.69 -4.63
CA ALA A 386 5.29 -26.24 -4.91
C ALA A 386 5.90 -25.43 -3.76
N LYS A 387 5.11 -24.67 -2.97
CA LYS A 387 5.65 -23.92 -1.82
C LYS A 387 6.23 -24.86 -0.78
N SER A 388 5.48 -25.90 -0.41
CA SER A 388 5.96 -26.92 0.54
C SER A 388 7.21 -27.62 -0.01
N CYS A 389 7.21 -28.01 -1.29
CA CYS A 389 8.37 -28.64 -1.91
C CYS A 389 9.61 -27.74 -1.90
N ASN A 390 9.45 -26.44 -2.15
CA ASN A 390 10.55 -25.47 -2.10
C ASN A 390 11.08 -25.28 -0.67
N ILE A 391 10.20 -25.27 0.33
CA ILE A 391 10.62 -25.22 1.75
C ILE A 391 11.48 -26.44 2.12
N LYS A 392 11.08 -27.65 1.69
CA LYS A 392 11.89 -28.86 1.89
C LYS A 392 13.27 -28.72 1.22
N PHE A 393 13.28 -28.35 -0.06
CA PHE A 393 14.50 -28.20 -0.84
C PHE A 393 15.49 -27.22 -0.22
N LEU A 394 14.99 -26.06 0.23
CA LEU A 394 15.81 -25.04 0.88
C LEU A 394 16.34 -25.52 2.22
N ARG A 395 15.49 -26.10 3.09
CA ARG A 395 15.86 -26.56 4.42
C ARG A 395 17.06 -27.52 4.40
N GLU A 396 17.16 -28.36 3.38
CA GLU A 396 18.23 -29.35 3.24
C GLU A 396 19.55 -28.77 2.69
N ARG A 397 19.54 -27.59 2.08
CA ARG A 397 20.64 -27.09 1.22
C ARG A 397 21.16 -25.70 1.55
N VAL A 398 20.38 -24.85 2.21
CA VAL A 398 20.85 -23.51 2.58
C VAL A 398 21.85 -23.56 3.74
N PRO A 399 22.83 -22.65 3.79
CA PRO A 399 23.72 -22.51 4.94
C PRO A 399 22.97 -22.28 6.25
N SER A 400 23.54 -22.71 7.37
CA SER A 400 22.91 -22.68 8.69
C SER A 400 22.51 -21.29 9.21
N TRP A 401 23.07 -20.22 8.64
CA TRP A 401 22.73 -18.84 8.98
C TRP A 401 21.44 -18.35 8.29
N ILE A 402 21.03 -18.99 7.18
CA ILE A 402 19.72 -18.79 6.55
C ILE A 402 18.76 -19.77 7.22
N LYS A 403 17.78 -19.24 7.93
CA LYS A 403 16.80 -20.04 8.66
C LYS A 403 15.58 -20.31 7.78
N ILE A 404 15.02 -21.51 7.90
CA ILE A 404 13.75 -21.89 7.28
C ILE A 404 12.76 -22.18 8.42
N PRO A 405 11.59 -21.51 8.47
CA PRO A 405 10.64 -21.72 9.56
C PRO A 405 10.15 -23.16 9.64
N THR A 406 9.70 -23.58 10.83
CA THR A 406 9.12 -24.91 11.01
C THR A 406 7.83 -25.05 10.22
N SER A 407 7.66 -26.19 9.54
CA SER A 407 6.53 -26.43 8.64
C SER A 407 5.96 -27.84 8.80
N VAL A 408 4.64 -27.94 8.64
CA VAL A 408 3.90 -29.18 8.38
C VAL A 408 2.86 -28.88 7.30
N ALA A 409 2.22 -29.89 6.71
CA ALA A 409 1.18 -29.62 5.73
C ALA A 409 -0.02 -30.56 5.86
N ILE A 410 -1.18 -30.05 5.47
CA ILE A 410 -2.35 -30.85 5.14
C ILE A 410 -2.28 -31.13 3.63
N PRO A 411 -2.17 -32.41 3.21
CA PRO A 411 -1.89 -32.75 1.82
C PRO A 411 -3.10 -32.60 0.90
N PHE A 412 -2.86 -32.71 -0.40
CA PHE A 412 -3.90 -32.73 -1.42
C PHE A 412 -4.95 -33.82 -1.18
N GLY A 413 -6.19 -33.52 -1.56
CA GLY A 413 -7.33 -34.40 -1.41
C GLY A 413 -7.96 -34.39 -0.02
N ALA A 414 -7.27 -33.85 1.00
CA ALA A 414 -7.79 -33.78 2.37
C ALA A 414 -9.08 -32.95 2.44
N PHE A 415 -9.14 -31.80 1.76
CA PHE A 415 -10.36 -30.98 1.69
C PHE A 415 -11.54 -31.77 1.12
N GLU A 416 -11.34 -32.41 -0.03
CA GLU A 416 -12.37 -33.20 -0.70
C GLU A 416 -12.85 -34.36 0.17
N THR A 417 -11.92 -35.06 0.85
CA THR A 417 -12.25 -36.14 1.77
C THR A 417 -13.07 -35.62 2.96
N VAL A 418 -12.61 -34.57 3.65
CA VAL A 418 -13.33 -33.97 4.79
C VAL A 418 -14.73 -33.51 4.39
N LEU A 419 -14.87 -32.91 3.20
CA LEU A 419 -16.17 -32.45 2.70
C LEU A 419 -17.12 -33.63 2.43
N SER A 420 -16.60 -34.77 1.98
CA SER A 420 -17.40 -35.96 1.68
C SER A 420 -17.83 -36.78 2.90
N GLU A 421 -17.24 -36.53 4.08
CA GLU A 421 -17.60 -37.22 5.31
C GLU A 421 -19.04 -36.90 5.75
N ASN A 422 -19.68 -37.84 6.45
CA ASN A 422 -21.08 -37.72 6.87
C ASN A 422 -21.36 -36.43 7.67
N ILE A 423 -20.40 -35.98 8.50
CA ILE A 423 -20.51 -34.75 9.30
C ILE A 423 -20.63 -33.47 8.47
N ASN A 424 -20.22 -33.50 7.19
CA ASN A 424 -20.23 -32.35 6.27
C ASN A 424 -21.12 -32.57 5.04
N LYS A 425 -21.90 -33.67 4.99
CA LYS A 425 -22.69 -34.06 3.81
C LYS A 425 -23.68 -32.99 3.34
N ASP A 426 -24.31 -32.28 4.28
CA ASP A 426 -25.25 -31.19 3.95
C ASP A 426 -24.53 -30.00 3.30
N ILE A 427 -23.32 -29.69 3.77
CA ILE A 427 -22.48 -28.63 3.21
C ILE A 427 -22.01 -29.02 1.81
N ALA A 428 -21.59 -30.27 1.61
CA ALA A 428 -21.22 -30.79 0.29
C ALA A 428 -22.38 -30.67 -0.72
N ASN A 429 -23.60 -31.03 -0.30
CA ASN A 429 -24.81 -30.87 -1.11
C ASN A 429 -25.10 -29.40 -1.43
N LYS A 430 -24.95 -28.50 -0.46
CA LYS A 430 -25.12 -27.04 -0.65
C LYS A 430 -24.12 -26.50 -1.67
N ILE A 431 -22.83 -26.81 -1.52
CA ILE A 431 -21.78 -26.39 -2.46
C ILE A 431 -22.06 -26.92 -3.86
N SER A 432 -22.42 -28.20 -4.01
CA SER A 432 -22.77 -28.81 -5.29
C SER A 432 -23.95 -28.11 -5.99
N ARG A 433 -24.99 -27.72 -5.24
CA ARG A 433 -26.11 -26.93 -5.77
C ARG A 433 -25.68 -25.55 -6.24
N LEU A 434 -24.92 -24.82 -5.42
CA LEU A 434 -24.40 -23.49 -5.75
C LEU A 434 -23.51 -23.52 -7.00
N TYR A 435 -22.67 -24.55 -7.11
CA TYR A 435 -21.74 -24.71 -8.23
C TYR A 435 -22.45 -24.88 -9.60
N LYS A 436 -23.66 -25.47 -9.61
CA LYS A 436 -24.49 -25.53 -10.83
C LYS A 436 -24.86 -24.15 -11.36
N PHE A 437 -25.13 -23.18 -10.48
CA PHE A 437 -25.42 -21.80 -10.88
C PHE A 437 -24.18 -21.08 -11.41
N ILE A 438 -23.01 -21.35 -10.82
CA ILE A 438 -21.73 -20.82 -11.31
C ILE A 438 -21.42 -21.33 -12.72
N ASN A 439 -21.66 -22.62 -12.98
CA ASN A 439 -21.55 -23.20 -14.32
C ASN A 439 -22.57 -22.59 -15.29
N GLY A 440 -23.72 -22.15 -14.79
CA GLY A 440 -24.71 -21.33 -15.52
C GLY A 440 -24.32 -19.86 -15.70
N GLY A 441 -23.19 -19.41 -15.16
CA GLY A 441 -22.64 -18.06 -15.33
C GLY A 441 -22.80 -17.11 -14.14
N ASP A 442 -23.50 -17.49 -13.07
CA ASP A 442 -23.74 -16.64 -11.91
C ASP A 442 -22.54 -16.66 -10.94
N LEU A 443 -21.63 -15.70 -11.09
CA LEU A 443 -20.44 -15.56 -10.24
C LEU A 443 -20.77 -15.04 -8.83
N SER A 444 -21.96 -14.47 -8.58
CA SER A 444 -22.33 -13.98 -7.24
C SER A 444 -22.36 -15.12 -6.20
N LYS A 445 -22.55 -16.36 -6.66
CA LYS A 445 -22.57 -17.57 -5.83
C LYS A 445 -21.19 -18.00 -5.32
N LEU A 446 -20.09 -17.43 -5.84
CA LEU A 446 -18.75 -17.72 -5.33
C LEU A 446 -18.63 -17.39 -3.84
N GLN A 447 -19.16 -16.24 -3.41
CA GLN A 447 -19.14 -15.83 -2.00
C GLN A 447 -19.97 -16.79 -1.13
N GLU A 448 -21.14 -17.22 -1.61
CA GLU A 448 -21.99 -18.18 -0.87
C GLU A 448 -21.31 -19.55 -0.70
N ILE A 449 -20.50 -19.98 -1.67
CA ILE A 449 -19.69 -21.21 -1.54
C ILE A 449 -18.61 -21.04 -0.47
N GLN A 450 -17.90 -19.91 -0.47
CA GLN A 450 -16.88 -19.64 0.55
C GLN A 450 -17.50 -19.67 1.96
N GLU A 451 -18.64 -19.01 2.15
CA GLU A 451 -19.38 -19.02 3.41
C GLU A 451 -19.83 -20.43 3.82
N ALA A 452 -20.24 -21.28 2.86
CA ALA A 452 -20.57 -22.67 3.11
C ALA A 452 -19.34 -23.49 3.57
N VAL A 453 -18.17 -23.31 2.93
CA VAL A 453 -16.92 -23.96 3.35
C VAL A 453 -16.56 -23.58 4.79
N LEU A 454 -16.77 -22.32 5.19
CA LEU A 454 -16.54 -21.87 6.56
C LEU A 454 -17.45 -22.53 7.60
N GLN A 455 -18.54 -23.19 7.21
CA GLN A 455 -19.42 -23.94 8.11
C GLN A 455 -18.96 -25.38 8.36
N MET A 456 -17.91 -25.86 7.69
CA MET A 456 -17.42 -27.23 7.83
C MET A 456 -16.93 -27.56 9.25
N SER A 457 -17.19 -28.80 9.65
CA SER A 457 -16.70 -29.43 10.86
C SER A 457 -15.44 -30.25 10.58
N ALA A 458 -14.47 -30.20 11.49
CA ALA A 458 -13.23 -30.96 11.39
C ALA A 458 -13.44 -32.41 11.88
N PRO A 459 -13.05 -33.44 11.10
CA PRO A 459 -13.02 -34.81 11.59
C PRO A 459 -12.01 -34.98 12.73
N LEU A 460 -12.35 -35.76 13.75
CA LEU A 460 -11.45 -36.01 14.90
C LEU A 460 -10.10 -36.62 14.47
N SER A 461 -10.11 -37.45 13.42
CA SER A 461 -8.90 -38.03 12.82
C SER A 461 -7.94 -36.97 12.30
N LEU A 462 -8.45 -35.96 11.59
CA LEU A 462 -7.66 -34.82 11.10
C LEU A 462 -7.03 -34.05 12.26
N ILE A 463 -7.82 -33.74 13.30
CA ILE A 463 -7.34 -33.00 14.48
C ILE A 463 -6.20 -33.77 15.16
N TYR A 464 -6.41 -35.06 15.42
CA TYR A 464 -5.44 -35.91 16.10
C TYR A 464 -4.14 -36.06 15.31
N GLU A 465 -4.24 -36.35 14.01
CA GLU A 465 -3.07 -36.54 13.15
C GLU A 465 -2.26 -35.25 13.02
N LEU A 466 -2.93 -34.11 12.81
CA LEU A 466 -2.28 -32.81 12.72
C LEU A 466 -1.61 -32.42 14.04
N LYS A 467 -2.30 -32.59 15.17
CA LYS A 467 -1.73 -32.31 16.51
C LYS A 467 -0.48 -33.12 16.78
N ASN A 468 -0.50 -34.41 16.46
CA ASN A 468 0.67 -35.27 16.63
C ASN A 468 1.81 -34.86 15.71
N LYS A 469 1.52 -34.58 14.42
CA LYS A 469 2.53 -34.22 13.43
C LYS A 469 3.19 -32.87 13.72
N MET A 470 2.41 -31.89 14.18
CA MET A 470 2.94 -30.60 14.62
C MET A 470 3.91 -30.78 15.79
N ARG A 471 3.49 -31.51 16.85
CA ARG A 471 4.32 -31.76 18.03
C ARG A 471 5.60 -32.52 17.70
N SER A 472 5.52 -33.58 16.87
CA SER A 472 6.70 -34.35 16.48
C SER A 472 7.68 -33.55 15.62
N SER A 473 7.20 -32.52 14.92
CA SER A 473 8.02 -31.64 14.07
C SER A 473 8.56 -30.42 14.82
N GLY A 474 8.33 -30.33 16.14
CA GLY A 474 8.76 -29.19 16.97
C GLY A 474 7.87 -27.95 16.84
N MET A 475 6.72 -28.04 16.17
CA MET A 475 5.79 -26.93 15.99
C MET A 475 4.78 -26.87 17.16
N PRO A 476 4.53 -25.70 17.76
CA PRO A 476 3.58 -25.57 18.86
C PRO A 476 2.14 -25.84 18.38
N TRP A 477 1.39 -26.63 19.14
CA TRP A 477 -0.05 -26.77 18.96
C TRP A 477 -0.76 -25.53 19.53
N PRO A 478 -1.74 -24.93 18.82
CA PRO A 478 -2.40 -23.69 19.27
C PRO A 478 -3.30 -23.84 20.51
N GLY A 479 -3.44 -25.04 21.07
CA GLY A 479 -4.35 -25.32 22.19
C GLY A 479 -5.79 -25.54 21.71
N ASP A 480 -6.70 -25.86 22.63
CA ASP A 480 -8.09 -26.17 22.28
C ASP A 480 -8.89 -24.90 21.94
N GLU A 481 -8.60 -23.77 22.61
CA GLU A 481 -9.17 -22.46 22.24
C GLU A 481 -8.60 -21.96 20.90
N GLY A 482 -7.29 -22.10 20.69
CA GLY A 482 -6.63 -21.71 19.44
C GLY A 482 -6.94 -22.63 18.25
N TRP A 483 -7.39 -23.87 18.49
CA TRP A 483 -7.83 -24.78 17.44
C TRP A 483 -8.98 -24.18 16.61
N ASN A 484 -9.92 -23.47 17.23
CA ASN A 484 -11.03 -22.85 16.50
C ASN A 484 -10.53 -21.81 15.47
N LEU A 485 -9.50 -21.04 15.84
CA LEU A 485 -8.85 -20.08 14.95
C LEU A 485 -8.04 -20.78 13.85
N ALA A 486 -7.28 -21.82 14.21
CA ALA A 486 -6.54 -22.64 13.25
C ALA A 486 -7.49 -23.29 12.23
N TRP A 487 -8.58 -23.91 12.68
CA TRP A 487 -9.58 -24.52 11.82
C TRP A 487 -10.29 -23.51 10.93
N ARG A 488 -10.65 -22.34 11.47
CA ARG A 488 -11.17 -21.23 10.67
C ARG A 488 -10.18 -20.81 9.58
N SER A 489 -8.89 -20.76 9.90
CA SER A 489 -7.84 -20.38 8.95
C SER A 489 -7.66 -21.42 7.85
N ILE A 490 -7.63 -22.72 8.18
CA ILE A 490 -7.61 -23.82 7.22
C ILE A 490 -8.81 -23.73 6.26
N LYS A 491 -10.02 -23.52 6.80
CA LYS A 491 -11.24 -23.34 5.99
C LYS A 491 -11.18 -22.11 5.09
N LYS A 492 -10.61 -20.99 5.55
CA LYS A 492 -10.40 -19.80 4.70
C LYS A 492 -9.43 -20.10 3.55
N VAL A 493 -8.33 -20.82 3.80
CA VAL A 493 -7.40 -21.25 2.73
C VAL A 493 -8.11 -22.14 1.71
N TRP A 494 -8.90 -23.12 2.15
CA TRP A 494 -9.68 -23.95 1.22
C TRP A 494 -10.78 -23.16 0.49
N ALA A 495 -11.46 -22.24 1.17
CA ALA A 495 -12.46 -21.37 0.57
C ALA A 495 -11.86 -20.47 -0.52
N SER A 496 -10.58 -20.09 -0.40
CA SER A 496 -9.88 -19.24 -1.38
C SER A 496 -9.81 -19.84 -2.78
N LYS A 497 -10.07 -21.16 -2.94
CA LYS A 497 -10.31 -21.77 -4.26
C LYS A 497 -11.37 -20.98 -5.06
N TRP A 498 -12.41 -20.51 -4.38
CA TRP A 498 -13.53 -19.77 -4.97
C TRP A 498 -13.38 -18.25 -4.83
N ASN A 499 -12.17 -17.74 -4.59
CA ASN A 499 -11.92 -16.32 -4.74
C ASN A 499 -12.25 -15.90 -6.18
N GLU A 500 -12.89 -14.75 -6.33
CA GLU A 500 -13.31 -14.25 -7.64
C GLU A 500 -12.11 -14.13 -8.60
N ARG A 501 -11.00 -13.56 -8.14
CA ARG A 501 -9.72 -13.51 -8.87
C ARG A 501 -9.21 -14.89 -9.32
N ALA A 502 -9.28 -15.89 -8.44
CA ALA A 502 -8.74 -17.22 -8.69
C ALA A 502 -9.60 -17.96 -9.72
N PHE A 503 -10.92 -17.82 -9.58
CA PHE A 503 -11.90 -18.42 -10.47
C PHE A 503 -11.87 -17.79 -11.87
N ILE A 504 -11.79 -16.46 -11.97
CA ILE A 504 -11.63 -15.74 -13.23
C ILE A 504 -10.32 -16.09 -13.91
N SER A 505 -9.21 -16.13 -13.17
CA SER A 505 -7.90 -16.50 -13.71
C SER A 505 -7.91 -17.94 -14.27
N CYS A 506 -8.51 -18.90 -13.55
CA CYS A 506 -8.70 -20.26 -14.06
C CYS A 506 -9.52 -20.28 -15.36
N ARG A 507 -10.65 -19.56 -15.41
CA ARG A 507 -11.49 -19.48 -16.62
C ARG A 507 -10.74 -18.86 -17.80
N LYS A 508 -9.99 -17.78 -17.56
CA LYS A 508 -9.14 -17.09 -18.55
C LYS A 508 -8.09 -18.02 -19.14
N ALA A 509 -7.53 -18.91 -18.32
CA ALA A 509 -6.56 -19.91 -18.74
C ALA A 509 -7.19 -21.22 -19.27
N ASN A 510 -8.52 -21.30 -19.40
CA ASN A 510 -9.27 -22.53 -19.75
C ASN A 510 -8.93 -23.74 -18.84
N LEU A 511 -8.65 -23.47 -17.56
CA LEU A 511 -8.36 -24.50 -16.57
C LEU A 511 -9.66 -25.01 -15.95
N ASN A 512 -9.81 -26.33 -15.88
CA ASN A 512 -10.94 -26.94 -15.18
C ASN A 512 -10.77 -26.78 -13.68
N HIS A 513 -11.55 -25.87 -13.09
CA HIS A 513 -11.54 -25.58 -11.65
C HIS A 513 -11.79 -26.83 -10.78
N ASP A 514 -12.52 -27.84 -11.27
CA ASP A 514 -12.81 -29.07 -10.53
C ASP A 514 -11.56 -29.92 -10.25
N ASN A 515 -10.51 -29.74 -11.05
CA ASN A 515 -9.23 -30.44 -10.89
C ASN A 515 -8.24 -29.67 -9.99
N LEU A 516 -8.61 -28.47 -9.52
CA LEU A 516 -7.82 -27.70 -8.57
C LEU A 516 -7.90 -28.38 -7.19
N CYS A 517 -6.75 -28.80 -6.67
CA CYS A 517 -6.61 -29.36 -5.33
C CYS A 517 -5.79 -28.40 -4.47
N MET A 518 -6.24 -28.15 -3.25
CA MET A 518 -5.59 -27.23 -2.31
C MET A 518 -5.00 -28.01 -1.14
N ALA A 519 -3.68 -28.10 -1.09
CA ALA A 519 -2.97 -28.43 0.14
C ALA A 519 -2.85 -27.16 1.00
N VAL A 520 -2.56 -27.34 2.29
CA VAL A 520 -2.34 -26.23 3.22
C VAL A 520 -0.98 -26.39 3.86
N LEU A 521 -0.05 -25.49 3.54
CA LEU A 521 1.24 -25.40 4.21
C LEU A 521 1.04 -24.63 5.52
N ILE A 522 1.30 -25.30 6.63
CA ILE A 522 1.22 -24.73 7.97
C ILE A 522 2.63 -24.40 8.40
N GLN A 523 2.88 -23.14 8.74
CA GLN A 523 4.22 -22.66 9.03
C GLN A 523 4.22 -21.69 10.21
N GLU A 524 5.30 -21.69 10.98
CA GLU A 524 5.48 -20.68 12.04
C GLU A 524 5.58 -19.28 11.43
N THR A 525 4.83 -18.34 11.99
CA THR A 525 4.93 -16.93 11.61
C THR A 525 6.17 -16.32 12.27
N ILE A 526 7.12 -15.86 11.45
CA ILE A 526 8.29 -15.14 11.94
C ILE A 526 7.94 -13.66 12.04
N CYS A 527 7.72 -13.19 13.27
CA CYS A 527 7.51 -11.77 13.56
C CYS A 527 8.88 -11.08 13.67
N GLY A 528 9.39 -10.57 12.55
CA GLY A 528 10.64 -9.81 12.50
C GLY A 528 10.41 -8.29 12.38
N ASP A 529 11.52 -7.56 12.47
CA ASP A 529 11.53 -6.09 12.36
C ASP A 529 11.26 -5.64 10.92
N TYR A 530 11.74 -6.42 9.96
CA TYR A 530 11.59 -6.17 8.53
C TYR A 530 11.22 -7.45 7.77
N ALA A 531 10.45 -7.29 6.71
CA ALA A 531 10.22 -8.30 5.69
C ALA A 531 10.75 -7.81 4.35
N PHE A 532 11.17 -8.74 3.50
CA PHE A 532 11.77 -8.43 2.22
C PHE A 532 11.32 -9.40 1.12
N VAL A 533 11.34 -8.91 -0.11
CA VAL A 533 11.18 -9.72 -1.32
C VAL A 533 12.35 -9.46 -2.26
N ILE A 534 12.93 -10.52 -2.81
CA ILE A 534 14.09 -10.49 -3.71
C ILE A 534 13.70 -11.05 -5.07
N HIS A 535 14.00 -10.32 -6.15
CA HIS A 535 14.08 -10.87 -7.50
C HIS A 535 15.56 -10.94 -7.89
N THR A 536 16.09 -12.15 -8.13
CA THR A 536 17.52 -12.35 -8.39
C THR A 536 17.93 -12.00 -9.82
N LYS A 537 16.98 -11.72 -10.71
CA LYS A 537 17.17 -10.95 -11.94
C LYS A 537 16.44 -9.63 -11.79
N ASN A 538 17.08 -8.51 -12.14
CA ASN A 538 16.42 -7.21 -12.00
C ASN A 538 15.14 -7.15 -12.87
N PRO A 539 13.96 -6.96 -12.26
CA PRO A 539 12.70 -7.03 -12.97
C PRO A 539 12.41 -5.79 -13.82
N LEU A 540 13.11 -4.68 -13.55
CA LEU A 540 12.93 -3.40 -14.25
C LEU A 540 13.85 -3.31 -15.47
N SER A 541 15.13 -3.65 -15.31
CA SER A 541 16.13 -3.59 -16.38
C SER A 541 16.24 -4.90 -17.19
N GLY A 542 15.82 -6.03 -16.61
CA GLY A 542 16.05 -7.36 -17.17
C GLY A 542 17.48 -7.88 -16.96
N ASP A 543 18.34 -7.16 -16.24
CA ASP A 543 19.73 -7.52 -16.02
C ASP A 543 19.86 -8.72 -15.06
N ASN A 544 20.43 -9.83 -15.56
CA ASN A 544 20.69 -11.05 -14.80
C ASN A 544 21.88 -10.92 -13.83
N SER A 545 22.69 -9.87 -13.94
CA SER A 545 23.81 -9.60 -13.05
C SER A 545 23.40 -8.83 -11.78
N GLU A 546 22.15 -8.39 -11.71
CA GLU A 546 21.60 -7.55 -10.65
C GLU A 546 20.53 -8.28 -9.85
N ILE A 547 20.57 -8.09 -8.53
CA ILE A 547 19.54 -8.50 -7.58
C ILE A 547 18.76 -7.24 -7.20
N TYR A 548 17.44 -7.29 -7.39
CA TYR A 548 16.52 -6.23 -6.96
C TYR A 548 15.81 -6.68 -5.69
N THR A 549 15.68 -5.79 -4.71
CA THR A 549 15.07 -6.12 -3.42
C THR A 549 14.19 -4.99 -2.92
N GLU A 550 13.04 -5.34 -2.35
CA GLU A 550 12.14 -4.45 -1.64
C GLU A 550 12.03 -4.88 -0.17
N ILE A 551 12.06 -3.92 0.75
CA ILE A 551 12.02 -4.12 2.21
C ILE A 551 10.94 -3.23 2.83
N VAL A 552 10.17 -3.81 3.75
CA VAL A 552 9.16 -3.11 4.57
C VAL A 552 9.38 -3.40 6.05
N LYS A 553 8.87 -2.53 6.92
CA LYS A 553 8.83 -2.79 8.36
C LYS A 553 7.66 -3.73 8.71
N GLY A 554 7.90 -4.63 9.65
CA GLY A 554 6.92 -5.61 10.10
C GLY A 554 6.74 -6.77 9.13
N LEU A 555 5.51 -7.24 8.99
CA LEU A 555 5.13 -8.41 8.20
C LEU A 555 5.14 -8.14 6.69
N GLY A 556 5.50 -9.18 5.92
CA GLY A 556 5.64 -9.13 4.46
C GLY A 556 4.34 -8.86 3.72
N GLU A 557 3.19 -9.13 4.34
CA GLU A 557 1.85 -8.82 3.86
C GLU A 557 1.68 -7.31 3.56
N THR A 558 2.42 -6.44 4.27
CA THR A 558 2.46 -5.00 3.99
C THR A 558 3.01 -4.69 2.58
N LEU A 559 3.97 -5.51 2.10
CA LEU A 559 4.60 -5.38 0.79
C LEU A 559 3.77 -6.11 -0.28
N VAL A 560 3.51 -7.40 -0.10
CA VAL A 560 2.85 -8.21 -1.14
C VAL A 560 1.40 -7.81 -1.38
N GLY A 561 0.71 -7.31 -0.34
CA GLY A 561 -0.67 -6.81 -0.38
C GLY A 561 -0.82 -5.35 -0.81
N ALA A 562 0.24 -4.74 -1.36
CA ALA A 562 0.23 -3.39 -1.94
C ALA A 562 -0.36 -2.29 -1.03
N TYR A 563 -0.02 -2.29 0.27
CA TYR A 563 -0.42 -1.20 1.17
C TYR A 563 0.10 0.15 0.64
N PRO A 564 -0.66 1.25 0.77
CA PRO A 564 -0.27 2.55 0.21
C PRO A 564 1.11 3.03 0.65
N GLY A 565 1.84 3.62 -0.30
CA GLY A 565 3.25 4.02 -0.12
C GLY A 565 4.22 2.98 -0.67
N ARG A 566 5.49 3.36 -0.79
CA ARG A 566 6.53 2.50 -1.37
C ARG A 566 7.37 1.84 -0.29
N ALA A 567 7.77 0.60 -0.53
CA ALA A 567 8.84 -0.06 0.20
C ALA A 567 10.19 0.62 -0.03
N MET A 568 11.15 0.31 0.84
CA MET A 568 12.55 0.65 0.58
C MET A 568 13.07 -0.29 -0.49
N SER A 569 13.67 0.24 -1.55
CA SER A 569 14.16 -0.55 -2.68
C SER A 569 15.64 -0.31 -2.91
N PHE A 570 16.36 -1.37 -3.26
CA PHE A 570 17.77 -1.29 -3.64
C PHE A 570 18.14 -2.34 -4.68
N VAL A 571 19.23 -2.06 -5.40
CA VAL A 571 19.83 -2.96 -6.39
C VAL A 571 21.23 -3.32 -5.94
N THR A 572 21.60 -4.59 -6.08
CA THR A 572 22.94 -5.09 -5.77
C THR A 572 23.50 -5.90 -6.93
N LYS A 573 24.75 -5.64 -7.34
CA LYS A 573 25.40 -6.46 -8.37
C LYS A 573 25.91 -7.77 -7.77
N LYS A 574 25.65 -8.90 -8.43
CA LYS A 574 26.05 -10.25 -7.97
C LYS A 574 27.55 -10.43 -7.79
N ASN A 575 28.36 -9.64 -8.49
CA ASN A 575 29.82 -9.63 -8.38
C ASN A 575 30.34 -8.73 -7.24
N ASN A 576 29.52 -7.84 -6.68
CA ASN A 576 29.87 -6.95 -5.58
C ASN A 576 28.69 -6.77 -4.63
N LEU A 577 28.47 -7.77 -3.78
CA LEU A 577 27.36 -7.78 -2.82
C LEU A 577 27.51 -6.74 -1.70
N LYS A 578 28.70 -6.17 -1.51
CA LYS A 578 29.01 -5.21 -0.44
C LYS A 578 28.70 -3.75 -0.81
N SER A 579 28.21 -3.50 -2.03
CA SER A 579 27.90 -2.15 -2.51
C SER A 579 26.48 -2.06 -3.06
N PRO A 580 25.45 -2.28 -2.22
CA PRO A 580 24.06 -2.09 -2.60
C PRO A 580 23.76 -0.61 -2.85
N ILE A 581 22.93 -0.34 -3.86
CA ILE A 581 22.54 1.02 -4.27
C ILE A 581 21.04 1.19 -3.96
N VAL A 582 20.72 2.11 -3.05
CA VAL A 582 19.33 2.49 -2.75
C VAL A 582 18.75 3.21 -3.96
N THR A 583 17.60 2.72 -4.42
CA THR A 583 16.82 3.30 -5.52
C THR A 583 15.54 3.96 -5.03
N CYS A 584 15.04 3.57 -3.85
CA CYS A 584 13.87 4.17 -3.23
C CYS A 584 13.94 4.10 -1.70
N TYR A 585 13.60 5.20 -1.03
CA TYR A 585 13.35 5.22 0.42
C TYR A 585 11.86 4.94 0.71
N PRO A 586 11.53 4.40 1.90
CA PRO A 586 10.19 3.92 2.20
C PRO A 586 9.24 5.09 2.51
N SER A 587 7.98 4.96 2.08
CA SER A 587 6.92 5.95 2.31
C SER A 587 5.60 5.37 2.80
N LYS A 588 5.57 4.08 3.16
CA LYS A 588 4.37 3.43 3.71
C LYS A 588 3.95 4.04 5.04
N LEU A 589 2.65 4.32 5.20
CA LEU A 589 2.09 4.87 6.45
C LEU A 589 1.94 3.83 7.55
N ILE A 590 1.51 2.64 7.16
CA ILE A 590 1.12 1.57 8.07
C ILE A 590 1.98 0.34 7.77
N GLY A 591 2.45 -0.31 8.83
CA GLY A 591 2.99 -1.66 8.79
C GLY A 591 2.10 -2.62 9.57
N LEU A 592 2.11 -3.88 9.15
CA LEU A 592 1.42 -4.95 9.85
C LEU A 592 2.37 -5.62 10.83
N TYR A 593 1.95 -5.77 12.08
CA TYR A 593 2.73 -6.45 13.12
C TYR A 593 1.90 -7.57 13.74
N GLY A 594 2.50 -8.73 13.90
CA GLY A 594 1.84 -9.90 14.47
C GLY A 594 2.54 -10.36 15.75
N LYS A 595 1.79 -11.06 16.59
CA LYS A 595 2.36 -11.87 17.68
C LYS A 595 2.84 -13.21 17.10
N PRO A 596 3.83 -13.88 17.73
CA PRO A 596 4.22 -15.24 17.37
C PRO A 596 2.99 -16.13 17.20
N SER A 597 2.84 -16.71 16.03
CA SER A 597 1.63 -17.41 15.62
C SER A 597 1.95 -18.40 14.50
N ILE A 598 0.90 -18.89 13.85
CA ILE A 598 0.95 -19.83 12.75
C ILE A 598 0.30 -19.18 11.54
N ILE A 599 0.90 -19.34 10.37
CA ILE A 599 0.32 -18.97 9.09
C ILE A 599 -0.04 -20.24 8.32
N PHE A 600 -1.24 -20.22 7.74
CA PHE A 600 -1.79 -21.26 6.88
C PHE A 600 -1.70 -20.76 5.44
N ARG A 601 -0.73 -21.24 4.69
CA ARG A 601 -0.46 -20.83 3.32
C ARG A 601 -1.18 -21.75 2.34
N SER A 602 -1.78 -21.15 1.30
CA SER A 602 -2.26 -21.90 0.15
C SER A 602 -1.08 -22.62 -0.51
N ASP A 603 -1.30 -23.87 -0.94
CA ASP A 603 -0.27 -24.66 -1.60
C ASP A 603 -0.92 -25.52 -2.69
N SER A 604 -1.59 -24.87 -3.65
CA SER A 604 -2.38 -25.56 -4.66
C SER A 604 -1.55 -26.18 -5.78
N ASN A 605 -2.14 -27.13 -6.53
CA ASN A 605 -1.58 -27.65 -7.79
C ASN A 605 -1.70 -26.66 -8.96
N GLY A 606 -2.10 -25.41 -8.72
CA GLY A 606 -2.28 -24.37 -9.72
C GLY A 606 -1.45 -23.10 -9.52
N GLU A 607 -0.62 -22.98 -8.48
CA GLU A 607 0.08 -21.71 -8.19
C GLU A 607 1.34 -21.48 -9.05
N ASP A 608 2.16 -22.50 -9.24
CA ASP A 608 3.47 -22.40 -9.91
C ASP A 608 3.52 -23.19 -11.23
N LEU A 609 2.42 -23.16 -12.00
CA LEU A 609 2.37 -23.80 -13.31
C LEU A 609 3.06 -22.93 -14.36
N GLU A 610 3.91 -23.56 -15.16
CA GLU A 610 4.60 -22.91 -16.27
C GLU A 610 3.57 -22.24 -17.21
N LYS A 611 3.70 -20.92 -17.43
CA LYS A 611 2.78 -20.08 -18.24
C LYS A 611 1.40 -19.80 -17.61
N TYR A 612 1.20 -20.05 -16.33
CA TYR A 612 0.02 -19.61 -15.57
C TYR A 612 0.44 -18.79 -14.34
N ALA A 613 -0.03 -17.55 -14.27
CA ALA A 613 0.32 -16.62 -13.20
C ALA A 613 -0.55 -16.86 -11.95
N GLY A 614 -0.19 -17.84 -11.12
CA GLY A 614 -0.92 -18.18 -9.90
C GLY A 614 -0.62 -17.31 -8.67
N ALA A 615 0.38 -16.42 -8.77
CA ALA A 615 0.85 -15.60 -7.65
C ALA A 615 -0.27 -14.74 -7.03
N GLY A 616 -0.49 -14.93 -5.73
CA GLY A 616 -1.47 -14.16 -4.95
C GLY A 616 -2.93 -14.39 -5.35
N LEU A 617 -3.26 -15.49 -6.04
CA LEU A 617 -4.65 -15.83 -6.36
C LEU A 617 -5.38 -16.43 -5.15
N TYR A 618 -4.68 -17.29 -4.41
CA TYR A 618 -5.20 -17.99 -3.25
C TYR A 618 -4.64 -17.40 -1.96
N ASP A 619 -5.38 -17.57 -0.86
CA ASP A 619 -5.12 -16.83 0.35
C ASP A 619 -4.15 -17.57 1.26
N SER A 620 -3.20 -16.82 1.82
CA SER A 620 -2.45 -17.23 3.00
C SER A 620 -3.02 -16.50 4.21
N VAL A 621 -3.36 -17.24 5.26
CA VAL A 621 -4.12 -16.74 6.39
C VAL A 621 -3.29 -16.88 7.65
N ILE A 622 -2.93 -15.74 8.25
CA ILE A 622 -2.33 -15.70 9.58
C ILE A 622 -3.43 -16.00 10.60
N MET A 623 -3.16 -16.89 11.55
CA MET A 623 -4.16 -17.33 12.54
C MET A 623 -4.67 -16.19 13.42
N ASN A 624 -3.77 -15.30 13.83
CA ASN A 624 -4.08 -14.10 14.59
C ASN A 624 -4.02 -12.91 13.63
N ASP A 625 -5.08 -12.10 13.60
CA ASP A 625 -5.10 -10.91 12.76
C ASP A 625 -3.96 -9.96 13.18
N PRO A 626 -3.17 -9.46 12.21
CA PRO A 626 -2.09 -8.54 12.53
C PRO A 626 -2.63 -7.17 12.93
N GLU A 627 -1.91 -6.51 13.82
CA GLU A 627 -2.18 -5.13 14.24
C GLU A 627 -1.60 -4.15 13.22
N LYS A 628 -2.38 -3.13 12.88
CA LYS A 628 -1.94 -2.02 12.02
C LYS A 628 -1.23 -0.99 12.89
N VAL A 629 0.02 -0.70 12.57
CA VAL A 629 0.85 0.25 13.32
C VAL A 629 1.29 1.38 12.38
N VAL A 630 1.13 2.63 12.85
CA VAL A 630 1.66 3.80 12.15
C VAL A 630 3.19 3.79 12.25
N LEU A 631 3.89 3.84 11.12
CA LEU A 631 5.33 3.62 11.07
C LEU A 631 6.13 4.87 11.45
N ASP A 632 7.08 4.75 12.37
CA ASP A 632 8.10 5.79 12.61
C ASP A 632 9.39 5.41 11.85
N TYR A 633 9.69 6.13 10.77
CA TYR A 633 10.96 5.99 10.04
C TYR A 633 12.07 6.87 10.61
N SER A 634 11.72 7.88 11.41
CA SER A 634 12.70 8.78 12.00
C SER A 634 13.61 8.00 12.94
N ARG A 635 13.09 7.00 13.64
CA ARG A 635 13.89 6.17 14.53
C ARG A 635 14.42 4.89 13.87
N ASP A 636 14.26 4.75 12.56
CA ASP A 636 14.58 3.51 11.87
C ASP A 636 16.08 3.46 11.48
N PRO A 637 16.84 2.48 11.98
CA PRO A 637 18.26 2.33 11.61
C PRO A 637 18.44 2.01 10.12
N MET A 638 17.44 1.41 9.45
CA MET A 638 17.47 1.18 8.00
C MET A 638 17.53 2.49 7.20
N VAL A 639 17.00 3.58 7.76
CA VAL A 639 16.98 4.91 7.13
C VAL A 639 18.14 5.77 7.62
N GLY A 640 18.36 5.81 8.94
CA GLY A 640 19.33 6.72 9.58
C GLY A 640 20.76 6.19 9.73
N ASP A 641 20.98 4.87 9.68
CA ASP A 641 22.31 4.26 9.87
C ASP A 641 22.77 3.55 8.58
N LYS A 642 23.72 4.18 7.88
CA LYS A 642 24.26 3.66 6.62
C LYS A 642 25.03 2.36 6.78
N SER A 643 25.68 2.15 7.93
CA SER A 643 26.43 0.93 8.22
C SER A 643 25.49 -0.26 8.40
N PHE A 644 24.46 -0.07 9.25
CA PHE A 644 23.40 -1.07 9.44
C PHE A 644 22.70 -1.39 8.12
N GLN A 645 22.28 -0.36 7.37
CA GLN A 645 21.64 -0.52 6.07
C GLN A 645 22.48 -1.36 5.11
N THR A 646 23.77 -1.01 4.95
CA THR A 646 24.67 -1.71 4.02
C THR A 646 24.88 -3.15 4.44
N SER A 647 25.06 -3.41 5.74
CA SER A 647 25.21 -4.76 6.29
C SER A 647 24.00 -5.64 6.01
N VAL A 648 22.80 -5.14 6.32
CA VAL A 648 21.53 -5.86 6.08
C VAL A 648 21.33 -6.15 4.59
N PHE A 649 21.47 -5.13 3.74
CA PHE A 649 21.27 -5.28 2.30
C PHE A 649 22.24 -6.28 1.68
N SER A 650 23.51 -6.23 2.08
CA SER A 650 24.53 -7.17 1.60
C SER A 650 24.15 -8.60 1.97
N LYS A 651 23.68 -8.82 3.21
CA LYS A 651 23.26 -10.14 3.71
C LYS A 651 22.03 -10.67 2.98
N ILE A 652 21.04 -9.80 2.70
CA ILE A 652 19.85 -10.17 1.92
C ILE A 652 20.24 -10.52 0.48
N ALA A 653 21.09 -9.71 -0.16
CA ALA A 653 21.57 -9.99 -1.51
C ALA A 653 22.38 -11.29 -1.59
N GLU A 654 23.18 -11.59 -0.55
CA GLU A 654 23.91 -12.86 -0.42
C GLU A 654 22.94 -14.06 -0.33
N THR A 655 21.86 -13.95 0.48
CA THR A 655 20.79 -14.95 0.51
C THR A 655 20.21 -15.19 -0.89
N GLY A 656 19.89 -14.12 -1.63
CA GLY A 656 19.37 -14.23 -3.00
C GLY A 656 20.32 -14.97 -3.95
N LYS A 657 21.62 -14.60 -3.93
CA LYS A 657 22.65 -15.25 -4.77
C LYS A 657 22.82 -16.73 -4.45
N ILE A 658 22.83 -17.09 -3.16
CA ILE A 658 22.96 -18.49 -2.73
C ILE A 658 21.77 -19.30 -3.23
N ILE A 659 20.54 -18.82 -3.01
CA ILE A 659 19.33 -19.56 -3.37
C ILE A 659 19.21 -19.69 -4.90
N GLU A 660 19.50 -18.64 -5.66
CA GLU A 660 19.58 -18.74 -7.13
C GLU A 660 20.60 -19.79 -7.57
N SER A 661 21.78 -19.84 -6.94
CA SER A 661 22.82 -20.82 -7.27
C SER A 661 22.38 -22.27 -6.99
N LEU A 662 21.59 -22.48 -5.93
CA LEU A 662 21.05 -23.80 -5.59
C LEU A 662 20.01 -24.30 -6.61
N TYR A 663 19.18 -23.41 -7.13
CA TYR A 663 18.16 -23.75 -8.13
C TYR A 663 18.68 -23.74 -9.57
N GLY A 664 19.70 -22.92 -9.87
CA GLY A 664 20.29 -22.77 -11.21
C GLY A 664 19.53 -21.82 -12.14
N TYR A 665 18.54 -21.10 -11.65
CA TYR A 665 17.75 -20.12 -12.41
C TYR A 665 17.22 -19.00 -11.48
N PRO A 666 16.84 -17.82 -12.03
CA PRO A 666 16.39 -16.69 -11.23
C PRO A 666 15.22 -17.00 -10.30
N GLN A 667 15.22 -16.39 -9.12
CA GLN A 667 14.30 -16.67 -8.02
C GLN A 667 13.56 -15.43 -7.55
N ASP A 668 12.31 -15.63 -7.16
CA ASP A 668 11.46 -14.73 -6.38
C ASP A 668 11.39 -15.27 -4.95
N ILE A 669 12.00 -14.55 -4.01
CA ILE A 669 12.25 -15.02 -2.64
C ILE A 669 11.61 -14.06 -1.65
N GLU A 670 10.79 -14.58 -0.75
CA GLU A 670 10.22 -13.84 0.37
C GLU A 670 10.95 -14.22 1.66
N GLY A 671 11.29 -13.23 2.48
CA GLY A 671 11.98 -13.45 3.73
C GLY A 671 11.73 -12.39 4.79
N VAL A 672 12.23 -12.68 5.98
CA VAL A 672 12.08 -11.87 7.19
C VAL A 672 13.44 -11.69 7.84
N LEU A 673 13.75 -10.47 8.27
CA LEU A 673 14.87 -10.16 9.14
C LEU A 673 14.35 -10.06 10.57
N LYS A 674 14.85 -10.93 11.45
CA LYS A 674 14.51 -10.94 12.87
C LYS A 674 15.79 -11.11 13.69
N ASP A 675 16.05 -10.20 14.61
CA ASP A 675 17.22 -10.26 15.51
C ASP A 675 18.56 -10.44 14.73
N GLY A 676 18.67 -9.80 13.57
CA GLY A 676 19.84 -9.91 12.67
C GLY A 676 19.95 -11.24 11.90
N LEU A 677 19.03 -12.17 12.09
CA LEU A 677 18.94 -13.44 11.36
C LEU A 677 17.98 -13.34 10.16
N ILE A 678 18.35 -13.99 9.05
CA ILE A 678 17.50 -14.07 7.87
C ILE A 678 16.70 -15.36 7.91
N TYR A 679 15.39 -15.22 7.78
CA TYR A 679 14.45 -16.31 7.60
C TYR A 679 13.90 -16.25 6.18
N VAL A 680 14.04 -17.34 5.41
CA VAL A 680 13.40 -17.46 4.10
C VAL A 680 12.09 -18.19 4.28
N VAL A 681 10.99 -17.51 3.97
CA VAL A 681 9.63 -18.01 4.21
C VAL A 681 8.98 -18.58 2.95
N GLN A 682 9.48 -18.20 1.77
CA GLN A 682 9.06 -18.72 0.48
C GLN A 682 10.16 -18.48 -0.57
N ALA A 683 10.28 -19.39 -1.53
CA ALA A 683 11.01 -19.14 -2.76
C ALA A 683 10.26 -19.81 -3.92
N ARG A 684 10.33 -19.21 -5.10
CA ARG A 684 9.77 -19.75 -6.34
C ARG A 684 10.57 -19.26 -7.55
N PRO A 685 10.46 -19.94 -8.71
CA PRO A 685 11.03 -19.43 -9.95
C PRO A 685 10.56 -18.01 -10.26
N GLN A 686 11.49 -17.13 -10.64
CA GLN A 686 11.15 -15.82 -11.19
C GLN A 686 10.78 -15.99 -12.67
N MET A 687 9.53 -15.67 -13.00
CA MET A 687 8.95 -15.82 -14.34
C MET A 687 9.26 -14.67 -15.30
#